data_AF-A0A6P4BWF5-F1
#
_entry.id   AF-A0A6P4BWF5-F1
#
_cell.length_a   1.000
_cell.length_b   1.000
_cell.length_c   1.000
_cell.angle_alpha   90.00
_cell.angle_beta   90.00
_cell.angle_gamma   90.00
#
_symmetry.space_group_name_H-M   'P 1'
#
loop_
_entity.id
_entity.type
_entity.pdbx_description
1 polymer ?
#
loop_
_entity_poly.entity_id
_entity_poly.type
_entity_poly.pdbx_seq_one_letter_code
_entity_poly.pdbx_strand_id
1 'polypeptide(L)'
;MVHSTSTSTSLLHNNNRFLFSFNSSSITSNSNSYSHSHSNSLSFTKFLSSSSNSSFSSSSSPLCCRVARVSTEHLELSPPPPGFNFRREIARLSALRDSLAACATLHDKLRLLDTDSRVRRFFRSGRSRVLESLRMSSGELFLLKCLVAAGQEHVLCSGVDGVEAATSATANTSSSVKSALYALAEIIESLDSHGSNGGSASFGRSTTVTLDDEEIRNLESLLESLGEIERFYDCIGGIIGYQIKTLELLVEKLHDRQNVSWSQHMHEMQECRVCGIDAPKGVDLTENTDYASQAALWGIEGLPDLGEIYPLGGSADRLGLVDSNTGECLPAAMLPFCGRTLLEGLVRDLQAREFLYFKLYGKQCITPVAIMTSSAKNNHEHVTSLCERLSWFGRGRSTFQFFEQPLVPVVGAEDGQWLATKPFIPLSKPGGHGVIWKLAHDKGIFKWFCCHGRKGATLRQVSNVVAATDLTLLALAGIGLRQGKRMGFASCKRNSGATEGINVLMEKKNLDGNWEYVVSCIEYTEFDKFGITDGPCTPTCLQADFPANTNILYVDLPSAELVGSSKNENCLPGMVLNTKKPIVYADQFGRHRSVLGGRLECTMQNIADNFSNVYSSRCYNGVEDKLDTFIVYNERRRVTSSAKKKRRQGDKSLHQTPDGALLDILRNAHDLLSQCDIRLPEIEANENYVNSEPPLLILLHPALGPLWEITRQKFYGGSIAEGSELQIEVAEFFWKNVQLNGSLIVIAENAMGSMKINENGESILHYGQRCGKCKLENVKVLNKGIDWTCGENIYWKHDVQRSEVLKIVLHGNAEFEATDVVLQGNHVYEVPDGYKLKITQGNTGLAIQLDPIEESRMESGSWHWDYKIEGSHVCLELVES
;
A
#
# COMPACT_ATOMS: atom_id res chain seq x y z
N MET A 1 50.33 -24.55 7.01
CA MET A 1 49.60 -24.47 5.73
C MET A 1 48.16 -24.14 6.07
N VAL A 2 47.74 -22.89 6.29
CA VAL A 2 48.25 -21.60 5.78
C VAL A 2 48.19 -21.52 4.26
N HIS A 3 47.12 -20.91 3.76
CA HIS A 3 47.24 -19.61 3.12
C HIS A 3 46.07 -18.71 3.53
N SER A 4 46.39 -17.51 3.99
CA SER A 4 45.46 -16.44 4.34
C SER A 4 45.45 -15.37 3.25
N THR A 5 44.32 -14.70 3.06
CA THR A 5 44.22 -13.44 2.32
C THR A 5 43.26 -12.49 3.04
N SER A 6 43.72 -11.29 3.31
CA SER A 6 42.98 -10.22 4.00
C SER A 6 43.07 -8.92 3.19
N THR A 7 42.41 -7.87 3.70
CA THR A 7 42.74 -6.45 3.47
C THR A 7 42.72 -5.91 2.03
N SER A 8 41.57 -5.34 1.66
CA SER A 8 41.41 -3.92 1.28
C SER A 8 42.49 -3.18 0.47
N THR A 9 42.09 -2.52 -0.62
CA THR A 9 42.14 -1.03 -0.75
C THR A 9 41.46 -0.53 -2.03
N SER A 10 41.11 0.76 -2.03
CA SER A 10 40.56 1.53 -3.16
C SER A 10 41.65 2.07 -4.10
N LEU A 11 41.33 2.32 -5.38
CA LEU A 11 41.98 3.39 -6.17
C LEU A 11 41.13 3.84 -7.38
N LEU A 12 41.49 4.99 -7.97
CA LEU A 12 40.64 5.85 -8.81
C LEU A 12 40.95 5.80 -10.32
N HIS A 13 39.91 6.13 -11.11
CA HIS A 13 39.94 6.91 -12.37
C HIS A 13 40.71 6.44 -13.63
N ASN A 14 39.98 6.40 -14.75
CA ASN A 14 40.36 7.13 -15.97
C ASN A 14 39.07 7.51 -16.74
N ASN A 15 38.68 8.78 -16.77
CA ASN A 15 39.02 9.76 -17.82
C ASN A 15 38.58 9.37 -19.25
N ASN A 16 37.61 10.12 -19.77
CA ASN A 16 37.80 10.81 -21.05
C ASN A 16 37.16 12.21 -20.96
N ARG A 17 37.80 13.21 -21.59
CA ARG A 17 37.50 14.65 -21.43
C ARG A 17 36.93 15.25 -22.71
N PHE A 18 36.11 16.30 -22.59
CA PHE A 18 36.20 17.62 -23.27
C PHE A 18 35.23 18.56 -22.49
N LEU A 19 35.60 19.68 -21.84
CA LEU A 19 36.28 20.92 -22.27
C LEU A 19 35.51 21.63 -23.40
N PHE A 20 35.14 22.92 -23.33
CA PHE A 20 35.65 24.09 -22.57
C PHE A 20 34.51 24.83 -21.82
N SER A 21 34.69 25.55 -20.69
CA SER A 21 35.43 26.82 -20.43
C SER A 21 34.91 28.00 -21.26
N PHE A 22 34.60 29.20 -20.72
CA PHE A 22 35.43 30.03 -19.83
C PHE A 22 34.66 30.99 -18.89
N ASN A 23 35.28 31.26 -17.72
CA ASN A 23 35.43 32.51 -16.92
C ASN A 23 34.22 33.48 -16.71
N SER A 24 33.88 33.90 -15.49
CA SER A 24 34.60 34.76 -14.50
C SER A 24 34.64 36.26 -14.92
N SER A 25 34.64 37.27 -14.04
CA SER A 25 35.03 37.35 -12.60
C SER A 25 34.21 38.47 -11.91
N SER A 26 33.67 38.34 -10.69
CA SER A 26 34.29 38.46 -9.34
C SER A 26 34.33 39.90 -8.73
N ILE A 27 34.41 39.96 -7.39
CA ILE A 27 34.97 41.05 -6.54
C ILE A 27 34.04 42.18 -5.99
N THR A 28 33.57 41.93 -4.76
CA THR A 28 33.60 42.77 -3.53
C THR A 28 32.73 44.04 -3.28
N SER A 29 31.95 43.93 -2.18
CA SER A 29 32.01 44.75 -0.94
C SER A 29 31.15 46.02 -0.71
N ASN A 30 30.59 46.02 0.52
CA ASN A 30 30.46 47.11 1.49
C ASN A 30 29.43 48.26 1.32
N SER A 31 28.36 48.11 2.11
CA SER A 31 28.09 48.92 3.32
C SER A 31 27.08 50.09 3.28
N ASN A 32 26.32 50.14 4.38
CA ASN A 32 25.85 51.30 5.13
C ASN A 32 24.85 52.32 4.52
N SER A 33 23.57 52.00 4.77
CA SER A 33 22.72 52.68 5.78
C SER A 33 22.05 54.04 5.47
N TYR A 34 20.83 54.19 6.03
CA TYR A 34 20.06 55.43 6.25
C TYR A 34 19.71 56.26 4.98
N SER A 35 18.54 56.89 4.83
CA SER A 35 17.27 56.93 5.58
C SER A 35 16.27 57.79 4.76
N HIS A 36 15.05 58.02 5.29
CA HIS A 36 14.04 58.99 4.80
C HIS A 36 13.36 58.68 3.44
N SER A 37 12.10 59.08 3.21
CA SER A 37 10.98 59.40 4.13
C SER A 37 9.70 59.70 3.35
N HIS A 38 8.52 59.52 3.98
CA HIS A 38 7.23 60.17 3.64
C HIS A 38 6.59 59.82 2.27
N SER A 39 5.27 59.93 2.06
CA SER A 39 4.10 59.93 2.97
C SER A 39 2.79 59.89 2.13
N ASN A 40 1.65 59.65 2.79
CA ASN A 40 0.28 59.95 2.32
C ASN A 40 -0.32 59.05 1.21
N SER A 41 -1.64 58.91 1.07
CA SER A 41 -2.75 58.94 2.05
C SER A 41 -4.06 58.44 1.38
N LEU A 42 -5.02 57.99 2.20
CA LEU A 42 -6.50 58.12 2.06
C LEU A 42 -7.10 58.10 0.61
N SER A 43 -7.76 57.05 0.09
CA SER A 43 -8.97 56.30 0.54
C SER A 43 -10.32 56.77 -0.04
N PHE A 44 -11.27 55.81 -0.13
CA PHE A 44 -12.75 55.95 -0.05
C PHE A 44 -13.67 56.05 -1.31
N THR A 45 -14.67 55.15 -1.28
CA THR A 45 -16.07 55.23 -1.77
C THR A 45 -16.53 54.75 -3.17
N LYS A 46 -17.63 53.99 -3.09
CA LYS A 46 -18.59 53.47 -4.08
C LYS A 46 -19.22 54.54 -5.00
N PHE A 47 -19.85 54.11 -6.10
CA PHE A 47 -21.23 54.53 -6.47
C PHE A 47 -21.94 53.51 -7.40
N LEU A 48 -23.16 53.81 -7.88
CA LEU A 48 -24.17 52.85 -8.41
C LEU A 48 -24.83 53.29 -9.76
N SER A 49 -25.07 52.28 -10.63
CA SER A 49 -26.14 52.11 -11.65
C SER A 49 -26.88 53.30 -12.31
N SER A 50 -26.90 53.36 -13.65
CA SER A 50 -27.96 53.88 -14.56
C SER A 50 -27.53 53.81 -16.06
N SER A 51 -28.35 54.09 -17.08
CA SER A 51 -29.50 53.30 -17.59
C SER A 51 -30.04 53.81 -18.96
N SER A 52 -30.16 52.91 -19.96
CA SER A 52 -31.14 52.86 -21.10
C SER A 52 -31.22 53.93 -22.24
N ASN A 53 -31.58 53.41 -23.44
CA ASN A 53 -32.36 54.03 -24.56
C ASN A 53 -31.70 55.06 -25.54
N SER A 54 -32.07 55.16 -26.84
CA SER A 54 -32.99 54.35 -27.70
C SER A 54 -32.96 54.72 -29.22
N SER A 55 -33.47 53.80 -30.09
CA SER A 55 -33.99 54.06 -31.47
C SER A 55 -32.92 54.30 -32.58
N PHE A 56 -33.13 54.32 -33.91
CA PHE A 56 -34.22 54.10 -34.92
C PHE A 56 -33.51 53.93 -36.32
N SER A 57 -34.04 53.69 -37.54
CA SER A 57 -35.32 53.28 -38.21
C SER A 57 -35.02 53.07 -39.73
N SER A 58 -35.85 52.52 -40.65
CA SER A 58 -36.95 51.51 -40.61
C SER A 58 -37.48 51.25 -42.05
N SER A 59 -37.25 50.07 -42.65
CA SER A 59 -37.65 49.73 -44.05
C SER A 59 -37.46 48.21 -44.33
N SER A 60 -38.03 47.55 -45.36
CA SER A 60 -39.19 47.76 -46.26
C SER A 60 -39.60 46.42 -46.92
N SER A 61 -40.64 46.35 -47.78
CA SER A 61 -41.12 45.11 -48.47
C SER A 61 -41.96 45.44 -49.73
N PRO A 62 -42.40 44.45 -50.57
CA PRO A 62 -43.77 43.93 -50.39
C PRO A 62 -44.10 42.49 -50.91
N LEU A 63 -45.12 41.85 -50.29
CA LEU A 63 -46.15 40.92 -50.84
C LEU A 63 -45.73 39.58 -51.55
N CYS A 64 -46.53 38.48 -51.54
CA CYS A 64 -47.57 37.99 -50.62
C CYS A 64 -48.01 36.55 -51.02
N CYS A 65 -48.19 35.64 -50.05
CA CYS A 65 -49.24 34.60 -50.15
C CYS A 65 -49.65 34.08 -48.76
N ARG A 66 -50.87 33.53 -48.64
CA ARG A 66 -51.60 33.34 -47.38
C ARG A 66 -51.04 32.23 -46.48
N VAL A 67 -51.05 32.47 -45.17
CA VAL A 67 -51.00 31.44 -44.11
C VAL A 67 -52.27 31.54 -43.26
N ALA A 68 -52.81 30.40 -42.84
CA ALA A 68 -53.91 30.31 -41.87
C ALA A 68 -53.45 29.54 -40.62
N ARG A 69 -54.05 29.83 -39.45
CA ARG A 69 -53.70 29.21 -38.17
C ARG A 69 -54.17 27.76 -38.08
N VAL A 70 -53.31 26.88 -37.57
CA VAL A 70 -53.69 25.65 -36.86
C VAL A 70 -52.76 25.50 -35.63
N SER A 71 -53.22 24.77 -34.61
CA SER A 71 -52.45 24.42 -33.42
C SER A 71 -51.21 23.58 -33.77
N THR A 72 -50.11 23.76 -33.02
CA THR A 72 -49.01 22.79 -32.98
C THR A 72 -49.20 21.84 -31.80
N GLU A 73 -49.23 20.55 -32.07
CA GLU A 73 -49.33 19.49 -31.07
C GLU A 73 -48.00 19.30 -30.31
N HIS A 74 -47.97 18.35 -29.37
CA HIS A 74 -46.74 17.92 -28.72
C HIS A 74 -45.71 17.47 -29.76
N LEU A 75 -44.50 18.03 -29.72
CA LEU A 75 -43.34 17.25 -30.15
C LEU A 75 -43.14 16.16 -29.11
N GLU A 76 -43.37 14.91 -29.50
CA GLU A 76 -42.79 13.79 -28.76
C GLU A 76 -41.27 13.94 -28.77
N LEU A 77 -40.66 13.92 -27.59
CA LEU A 77 -39.22 13.83 -27.46
C LEU A 77 -38.79 12.47 -28.03
N SER A 78 -38.04 12.49 -29.13
CA SER A 78 -37.35 11.30 -29.63
C SER A 78 -36.63 10.62 -28.46
N PRO A 79 -36.76 9.29 -28.28
CA PRO A 79 -36.05 8.61 -27.22
C PRO A 79 -34.53 8.82 -27.37
N PRO A 80 -33.77 8.85 -26.26
CA PRO A 80 -32.32 8.97 -26.34
C PRO A 80 -31.73 7.82 -27.18
N PRO A 81 -30.55 8.03 -27.81
CA PRO A 81 -29.88 6.97 -28.56
C PRO A 81 -29.66 5.72 -27.69
N PRO A 82 -29.60 4.52 -28.28
CA PRO A 82 -29.63 3.25 -27.54
C PRO A 82 -28.32 3.00 -26.78
N GLY A 83 -28.20 3.63 -25.60
CA GLY A 83 -27.16 3.34 -24.62
C GLY A 83 -27.24 1.89 -24.13
N PHE A 84 -26.10 1.34 -23.73
CA PHE A 84 -26.00 -0.05 -23.29
C PHE A 84 -26.82 -0.27 -22.01
N ASN A 85 -27.87 -1.11 -22.08
CA ASN A 85 -28.78 -1.32 -20.95
C ASN A 85 -28.19 -2.35 -19.97
N PHE A 86 -27.39 -1.85 -19.02
CA PHE A 86 -26.76 -2.67 -17.97
C PHE A 86 -27.75 -3.54 -17.20
N ARG A 87 -28.93 -3.03 -16.79
CA ARG A 87 -29.93 -3.82 -16.06
C ARG A 87 -30.44 -5.03 -16.86
N ARG A 88 -30.67 -4.86 -18.17
CA ARG A 88 -31.04 -5.96 -19.09
C ARG A 88 -29.90 -6.97 -19.27
N GLU A 89 -28.66 -6.49 -19.32
CA GLU A 89 -27.48 -7.36 -19.46
C GLU A 89 -27.20 -8.17 -18.19
N ILE A 90 -27.26 -7.54 -17.01
CA ILE A 90 -27.19 -8.21 -15.70
C ILE A 90 -28.22 -9.33 -15.63
N ALA A 91 -29.49 -9.06 -15.97
CA ALA A 91 -30.54 -10.07 -15.96
C ALA A 91 -30.25 -11.26 -16.91
N ARG A 92 -29.68 -11.01 -18.10
CA ARG A 92 -29.26 -12.06 -19.04
C ARG A 92 -28.09 -12.88 -18.49
N LEU A 93 -27.07 -12.22 -17.95
CA LEU A 93 -25.88 -12.87 -17.42
C LEU A 93 -26.19 -13.69 -16.17
N SER A 94 -27.03 -13.20 -15.26
CA SER A 94 -27.47 -13.96 -14.08
C SER A 94 -28.24 -15.22 -14.47
N ALA A 95 -29.20 -15.13 -15.39
CA ALA A 95 -29.90 -16.31 -15.89
C ALA A 95 -28.96 -17.33 -16.55
N LEU A 96 -27.91 -16.87 -17.25
CA LEU A 96 -26.85 -17.73 -17.80
C LEU A 96 -25.97 -18.35 -16.71
N ARG A 97 -25.52 -17.56 -15.71
CA ARG A 97 -24.74 -18.03 -14.55
C ARG A 97 -25.47 -19.13 -13.81
N ASP A 98 -26.75 -18.93 -13.51
CA ASP A 98 -27.57 -19.85 -12.73
C ASP A 98 -27.82 -21.15 -13.52
N SER A 99 -28.03 -21.03 -14.83
CA SER A 99 -28.10 -22.18 -15.75
C SER A 99 -26.77 -22.93 -15.86
N LEU A 100 -25.63 -22.22 -15.87
CA LEU A 100 -24.28 -22.82 -15.85
C LEU A 100 -23.97 -23.51 -14.52
N ALA A 101 -24.46 -22.99 -13.39
CA ALA A 101 -24.32 -23.62 -12.08
C ALA A 101 -25.13 -24.93 -11.98
N ALA A 102 -26.27 -25.01 -12.67
CA ALA A 102 -27.09 -26.23 -12.75
C ALA A 102 -26.50 -27.32 -13.69
N CYS A 103 -25.49 -27.01 -14.51
CA CYS A 103 -24.87 -27.98 -15.42
C CYS A 103 -23.88 -28.91 -14.70
N ALA A 104 -24.19 -30.21 -14.68
CA ALA A 104 -23.40 -31.24 -14.00
C ALA A 104 -22.01 -31.50 -14.63
N THR A 105 -21.84 -31.30 -15.95
CA THR A 105 -20.54 -31.52 -16.61
C THR A 105 -20.08 -30.31 -17.43
N LEU A 106 -18.77 -30.24 -17.70
CA LEU A 106 -18.18 -29.26 -18.61
C LEU A 106 -18.76 -29.36 -20.04
N HIS A 107 -19.14 -30.57 -20.48
CA HIS A 107 -19.81 -30.75 -21.78
C HIS A 107 -21.21 -30.14 -21.79
N ASP A 108 -21.95 -30.19 -20.68
CA ASP A 108 -23.24 -29.52 -20.56
C ASP A 108 -23.09 -28.00 -20.56
N LYS A 109 -22.10 -27.47 -19.81
CA LYS A 109 -21.77 -26.03 -19.81
C LYS A 109 -21.41 -25.54 -21.22
N LEU A 110 -20.60 -26.29 -21.97
CA LEU A 110 -20.27 -25.98 -23.36
C LEU A 110 -21.51 -25.98 -24.26
N ARG A 111 -22.35 -27.03 -24.19
CA ARG A 111 -23.60 -27.12 -24.97
C ARG A 111 -24.57 -25.99 -24.65
N LEU A 112 -24.65 -25.55 -23.39
CA LEU A 112 -25.44 -24.39 -22.98
C LEU A 112 -24.88 -23.10 -23.60
N LEU A 113 -23.57 -22.87 -23.52
CA LEU A 113 -22.93 -21.70 -24.12
C LEU A 113 -23.09 -21.65 -25.65
N ASP A 114 -23.11 -22.78 -26.35
CA ASP A 114 -23.41 -22.85 -27.78
C ASP A 114 -24.84 -22.41 -28.16
N THR A 115 -25.75 -22.31 -27.18
CA THR A 115 -27.07 -21.70 -27.38
C THR A 115 -27.09 -20.17 -27.20
N ASP A 116 -26.10 -19.58 -26.52
CA ASP A 116 -26.07 -18.12 -26.31
C ASP A 116 -25.90 -17.35 -27.63
N SER A 117 -26.65 -16.27 -27.76
CA SER A 117 -26.72 -15.47 -28.98
C SER A 117 -25.40 -14.82 -29.40
N ARG A 118 -24.51 -14.44 -28.48
CA ARG A 118 -23.19 -13.86 -28.79
C ARG A 118 -22.19 -14.94 -29.14
N VAL A 119 -22.12 -16.00 -28.33
CA VAL A 119 -21.25 -17.17 -28.59
C VAL A 119 -21.55 -17.73 -29.98
N ARG A 120 -22.82 -18.02 -30.27
CA ARG A 120 -23.28 -18.55 -31.55
C ARG A 120 -23.14 -17.55 -32.72
N ARG A 121 -23.00 -16.25 -32.46
CA ARG A 121 -22.69 -15.22 -33.48
C ARG A 121 -21.19 -15.21 -33.79
N PHE A 122 -20.36 -15.20 -32.76
CA PHE A 122 -18.91 -15.18 -32.88
C PHE A 122 -18.38 -16.45 -33.55
N PHE A 123 -18.71 -17.62 -32.99
CA PHE A 123 -18.36 -18.96 -33.50
C PHE A 123 -19.14 -19.42 -34.75
N ARG A 124 -19.75 -18.47 -35.49
CA ARG A 124 -20.27 -18.67 -36.86
C ARG A 124 -19.78 -17.62 -37.84
N SER A 125 -19.07 -16.60 -37.36
CA SER A 125 -18.37 -15.63 -38.21
C SER A 125 -17.07 -16.23 -38.75
N GLY A 126 -16.49 -15.66 -39.81
CA GLY A 126 -15.20 -16.14 -40.32
C GLY A 126 -14.06 -16.09 -39.29
N ARG A 127 -14.19 -15.22 -38.28
CA ARG A 127 -13.19 -14.95 -37.23
C ARG A 127 -12.88 -16.15 -36.34
N SER A 128 -13.84 -17.04 -36.10
CA SER A 128 -13.61 -18.20 -35.23
C SER A 128 -12.81 -19.33 -35.88
N ARG A 129 -12.75 -19.39 -37.22
CA ARG A 129 -12.06 -20.47 -37.95
C ARG A 129 -10.57 -20.59 -37.63
N VAL A 130 -9.95 -19.49 -37.19
CA VAL A 130 -8.55 -19.46 -36.75
C VAL A 130 -8.44 -20.16 -35.38
N LEU A 131 -9.27 -19.77 -34.42
CA LEU A 131 -9.32 -20.37 -33.08
C LEU A 131 -9.78 -21.85 -33.13
N GLU A 132 -10.70 -22.20 -34.03
CA GLU A 132 -11.15 -23.58 -34.28
C GLU A 132 -10.09 -24.46 -34.97
N SER A 133 -9.06 -23.86 -35.58
CA SER A 133 -7.92 -24.59 -36.16
C SER A 133 -6.86 -24.94 -35.10
N LEU A 134 -6.84 -24.22 -33.98
CA LEU A 134 -6.02 -24.54 -32.81
C LEU A 134 -6.66 -25.71 -32.06
N ARG A 135 -5.84 -26.64 -31.55
CA ARG A 135 -6.32 -27.84 -30.84
C ARG A 135 -6.65 -27.55 -29.38
N MET A 136 -7.55 -26.59 -29.16
CA MET A 136 -7.99 -26.18 -27.82
C MET A 136 -8.70 -27.32 -27.08
N SER A 137 -8.44 -27.45 -25.78
CA SER A 137 -9.18 -28.35 -24.91
C SER A 137 -10.61 -27.83 -24.62
N SER A 138 -11.46 -28.73 -24.12
CA SER A 138 -12.80 -28.38 -23.63
C SER A 138 -12.79 -27.32 -22.52
N GLY A 139 -11.70 -27.18 -21.77
CA GLY A 139 -11.56 -26.17 -20.71
C GLY A 139 -11.29 -24.79 -21.29
N GLU A 140 -10.30 -24.68 -22.17
CA GLU A 140 -9.94 -23.41 -22.82
C GLU A 140 -11.09 -22.89 -23.72
N LEU A 141 -11.77 -23.80 -24.43
CA LEU A 141 -12.97 -23.46 -25.21
C LEU A 141 -14.12 -22.96 -24.31
N PHE A 142 -14.25 -23.47 -23.09
CA PHE A 142 -15.23 -22.97 -22.12
C PHE A 142 -14.87 -21.56 -21.65
N LEU A 143 -13.60 -21.29 -21.33
CA LEU A 143 -13.13 -19.95 -20.94
C LEU A 143 -13.38 -18.90 -22.05
N LEU A 144 -13.04 -19.20 -23.30
CA LEU A 144 -13.34 -18.29 -24.44
C LEU A 144 -14.84 -18.08 -24.64
N LYS A 145 -15.65 -19.14 -24.51
CA LYS A 145 -17.12 -19.01 -24.63
C LYS A 145 -17.72 -18.21 -23.48
N CYS A 146 -17.18 -18.29 -22.26
CA CYS A 146 -17.56 -17.41 -21.15
C CYS A 146 -17.19 -15.94 -21.42
N LEU A 147 -15.99 -15.67 -21.94
CA LEU A 147 -15.57 -14.31 -22.33
C LEU A 147 -16.49 -13.68 -23.39
N VAL A 148 -16.82 -14.44 -24.45
CA VAL A 148 -17.76 -13.99 -25.50
C VAL A 148 -19.19 -13.86 -24.95
N ALA A 149 -19.65 -14.78 -24.11
CA ALA A 149 -20.95 -14.68 -23.45
C ALA A 149 -21.03 -13.46 -22.52
N ALA A 150 -19.93 -13.04 -21.89
CA ALA A 150 -19.78 -11.81 -21.10
C ALA A 150 -19.74 -10.52 -21.94
N GLY A 151 -19.78 -10.59 -23.28
CA GLY A 151 -19.76 -9.42 -24.18
C GLY A 151 -18.38 -8.84 -24.47
N GLN A 152 -17.34 -9.63 -24.21
CA GLN A 152 -15.94 -9.20 -24.29
C GLN A 152 -15.23 -9.77 -25.53
N GLU A 153 -16.00 -10.09 -26.57
CA GLU A 153 -15.51 -10.71 -27.80
C GLU A 153 -14.49 -9.87 -28.59
N HIS A 154 -14.41 -8.56 -28.32
CA HIS A 154 -13.43 -7.65 -28.92
C HIS A 154 -12.01 -7.89 -28.44
N VAL A 155 -11.81 -8.48 -27.26
CA VAL A 155 -10.48 -8.88 -26.75
C VAL A 155 -9.82 -9.93 -27.66
N LEU A 156 -10.62 -10.68 -28.43
CA LEU A 156 -10.16 -11.74 -29.34
C LEU A 156 -9.94 -11.27 -30.79
N CYS A 157 -10.15 -9.99 -31.10
CA CYS A 157 -10.09 -9.47 -32.47
C CYS A 157 -8.69 -8.93 -32.81
N SER A 158 -8.02 -9.55 -33.80
CA SER A 158 -6.79 -8.98 -34.36
C SER A 158 -7.08 -7.70 -35.17
N GLY A 159 -6.08 -6.81 -35.26
CA GLY A 159 -6.27 -5.39 -35.62
C GLY A 159 -6.72 -5.09 -37.05
N VAL A 160 -6.73 -6.09 -37.93
CA VAL A 160 -7.01 -5.99 -39.37
C VAL A 160 -8.48 -5.61 -39.66
N ASP A 161 -9.42 -6.11 -38.86
CA ASP A 161 -10.87 -6.03 -39.11
C ASP A 161 -11.51 -4.66 -38.83
N GLY A 162 -10.73 -3.66 -38.40
CA GLY A 162 -11.23 -2.35 -37.97
C GLY A 162 -11.99 -1.53 -39.04
N VAL A 163 -11.86 -1.90 -40.33
CA VAL A 163 -12.48 -1.21 -41.46
C VAL A 163 -13.93 -1.64 -41.70
N GLU A 164 -14.28 -2.91 -41.43
CA GLU A 164 -15.65 -3.40 -41.68
C GLU A 164 -16.67 -2.97 -40.63
N ALA A 165 -16.26 -2.75 -39.38
CA ALA A 165 -17.21 -2.35 -38.32
C ALA A 165 -17.85 -0.98 -38.59
N ALA A 166 -17.07 -0.04 -39.16
CA ALA A 166 -17.48 1.36 -39.36
C ALA A 166 -18.53 1.56 -40.47
N THR A 167 -18.64 0.63 -41.43
CA THR A 167 -19.55 0.79 -42.59
C THR A 167 -21.03 0.52 -42.25
N SER A 168 -21.31 -0.06 -41.09
CA SER A 168 -22.67 -0.34 -40.63
C SER A 168 -23.44 0.88 -40.10
N ALA A 169 -22.75 2.00 -39.85
CA ALA A 169 -23.28 3.12 -39.06
C ALA A 169 -23.13 4.52 -39.70
N THR A 170 -23.13 4.65 -41.03
CA THR A 170 -23.61 5.87 -41.73
C THR A 170 -23.72 5.65 -43.24
N ALA A 171 -24.94 5.71 -43.79
CA ALA A 171 -25.13 5.78 -45.24
C ALA A 171 -25.02 7.23 -45.71
N ASN A 172 -23.93 7.59 -46.39
CA ASN A 172 -23.90 8.71 -47.34
C ASN A 172 -22.74 8.58 -48.35
N THR A 173 -22.97 9.05 -49.57
CA THR A 173 -22.22 8.65 -50.77
C THR A 173 -20.91 9.40 -50.99
N SER A 174 -19.79 8.92 -50.43
CA SER A 174 -18.45 9.39 -50.82
C SER A 174 -17.29 8.39 -50.63
N SER A 175 -17.45 7.33 -49.83
CA SER A 175 -16.33 6.44 -49.42
C SER A 175 -15.85 5.46 -50.50
N SER A 176 -16.72 5.00 -51.40
CA SER A 176 -16.47 3.92 -52.37
C SER A 176 -15.16 4.06 -53.16
N VAL A 177 -14.87 5.27 -53.68
CA VAL A 177 -13.65 5.54 -54.46
C VAL A 177 -12.37 5.38 -53.61
N LYS A 178 -12.44 5.71 -52.31
CA LYS A 178 -11.29 5.61 -51.41
C LYS A 178 -10.98 4.16 -51.05
N SER A 179 -11.99 3.33 -50.83
CA SER A 179 -11.82 1.89 -50.63
C SER A 179 -11.28 1.20 -51.90
N ALA A 180 -11.77 1.59 -53.08
CA ALA A 180 -11.25 1.08 -54.36
C ALA A 180 -9.78 1.45 -54.58
N LEU A 181 -9.33 2.64 -54.15
CA LEU A 181 -7.93 3.06 -54.24
C LEU A 181 -7.00 2.27 -53.32
N TYR A 182 -7.42 1.93 -52.09
CA TYR A 182 -6.61 1.07 -51.21
C TYR A 182 -6.51 -0.37 -51.74
N ALA A 183 -7.62 -0.95 -52.21
CA ALA A 183 -7.58 -2.27 -52.83
C ALA A 183 -6.71 -2.30 -54.10
N LEU A 184 -6.68 -1.21 -54.89
CA LEU A 184 -5.77 -1.08 -56.02
C LEU A 184 -4.29 -0.96 -55.60
N ALA A 185 -3.99 -0.28 -54.47
CA ALA A 185 -2.63 -0.19 -53.96
C ALA A 185 -2.09 -1.57 -53.53
N GLU A 186 -2.86 -2.35 -52.77
CA GLU A 186 -2.50 -3.72 -52.38
C GLU A 186 -2.31 -4.64 -53.60
N ILE A 187 -3.16 -4.51 -54.63
CA ILE A 187 -3.01 -5.24 -55.89
C ILE A 187 -1.70 -4.85 -56.60
N ILE A 188 -1.32 -3.57 -56.62
CA ILE A 188 -0.07 -3.11 -57.24
C ILE A 188 1.16 -3.65 -56.48
N GLU A 189 1.18 -3.57 -55.15
CA GLU A 189 2.27 -4.13 -54.33
C GLU A 189 2.40 -5.66 -54.50
N SER A 190 1.28 -6.37 -54.68
CA SER A 190 1.29 -7.81 -54.99
C SER A 190 1.86 -8.17 -56.37
N LEU A 191 1.75 -7.25 -57.34
CA LEU A 191 2.19 -7.43 -58.72
C LEU A 191 3.68 -7.10 -58.92
N ASP A 192 4.18 -6.01 -58.33
CA ASP A 192 5.61 -5.65 -58.37
C ASP A 192 6.50 -6.72 -57.71
N SER A 193 5.93 -7.57 -56.86
CA SER A 193 6.60 -8.71 -56.23
C SER A 193 6.90 -9.90 -57.16
N HIS A 194 6.41 -9.93 -58.41
CA HIS A 194 6.42 -11.14 -59.26
C HIS A 194 7.13 -11.01 -60.62
N GLY A 195 8.38 -10.54 -60.61
CA GLY A 195 9.23 -10.48 -61.80
C GLY A 195 9.90 -11.80 -62.19
N SER A 196 9.21 -12.70 -62.90
CA SER A 196 9.71 -13.67 -63.93
C SER A 196 8.99 -15.03 -63.98
N ASN A 197 8.89 -15.58 -65.19
CA ASN A 197 8.67 -17.00 -65.54
C ASN A 197 7.36 -17.71 -65.12
N GLY A 198 6.32 -17.33 -65.86
CA GLY A 198 5.03 -18.00 -66.09
C GLY A 198 4.91 -19.53 -65.94
N GLY A 199 3.76 -19.91 -65.39
CA GLY A 199 3.15 -21.25 -65.40
C GLY A 199 1.64 -21.11 -65.21
N SER A 200 0.83 -21.94 -65.89
CA SER A 200 -0.62 -21.72 -65.98
C SER A 200 -1.42 -22.24 -64.78
N ALA A 201 -2.17 -21.33 -64.15
CA ALA A 201 -3.45 -21.52 -63.46
C ALA A 201 -3.62 -22.66 -62.44
N SER A 202 -3.68 -22.29 -61.16
CA SER A 202 -4.55 -22.92 -60.16
C SER A 202 -5.12 -21.87 -59.20
N PHE A 203 -6.19 -21.19 -59.63
CA PHE A 203 -6.79 -20.08 -58.90
C PHE A 203 -7.75 -20.60 -57.82
N GLY A 204 -7.31 -20.70 -56.56
CA GLY A 204 -8.13 -21.30 -55.51
C GLY A 204 -7.43 -21.60 -54.19
N ARG A 205 -6.68 -20.64 -53.62
CA ARG A 205 -6.16 -20.74 -52.25
C ARG A 205 -6.75 -19.63 -51.41
N SER A 206 -7.68 -19.98 -50.52
CA SER A 206 -8.18 -19.06 -49.50
C SER A 206 -7.02 -18.62 -48.62
N THR A 207 -6.91 -17.32 -48.36
CA THR A 207 -5.93 -16.76 -47.41
C THR A 207 -6.37 -17.12 -46.00
N THR A 208 -6.05 -18.34 -45.56
CA THR A 208 -6.23 -18.75 -44.17
C THR A 208 -5.31 -17.90 -43.30
N VAL A 209 -5.86 -16.90 -42.64
CA VAL A 209 -5.15 -16.13 -41.61
C VAL A 209 -4.80 -17.10 -40.49
N THR A 210 -3.51 -17.39 -40.33
CA THR A 210 -2.94 -18.11 -39.19
C THR A 210 -2.42 -17.08 -38.21
N LEU A 211 -2.68 -17.27 -36.91
CA LEU A 211 -2.01 -16.47 -35.87
C LEU A 211 -0.50 -16.63 -36.01
N ASP A 212 0.25 -15.56 -35.72
CA ASP A 212 1.70 -15.65 -35.57
C ASP A 212 2.11 -16.17 -34.18
N ASP A 213 3.40 -16.46 -33.99
CA ASP A 213 3.90 -17.01 -32.72
C ASP A 213 3.73 -16.03 -31.53
N GLU A 214 3.61 -14.71 -31.75
CA GLU A 214 3.29 -13.74 -30.69
C GLU A 214 1.80 -13.78 -30.33
N GLU A 215 0.92 -13.77 -31.33
CA GLU A 215 -0.53 -13.93 -31.13
C GLU A 215 -0.88 -15.25 -30.42
N ILE A 216 -0.17 -16.35 -30.73
CA ILE A 216 -0.33 -17.64 -30.02
C ILE A 216 0.07 -17.51 -28.54
N ARG A 217 1.25 -16.96 -28.22
CA ARG A 217 1.68 -16.76 -26.83
C ARG A 217 0.75 -15.81 -26.05
N ASN A 218 0.23 -14.78 -26.72
CA ASN A 218 -0.72 -13.84 -26.11
C ASN A 218 -2.07 -14.54 -25.83
N LEU A 219 -2.52 -15.46 -26.70
CA LEU A 219 -3.71 -16.28 -26.46
C LEU A 219 -3.49 -17.30 -25.32
N GLU A 220 -2.32 -17.94 -25.24
CA GLU A 220 -1.97 -18.83 -24.11
C GLU A 220 -2.00 -18.07 -22.77
N SER A 221 -1.39 -16.88 -22.71
CA SER A 221 -1.42 -16.02 -21.53
C SER A 221 -2.83 -15.52 -21.18
N LEU A 222 -3.67 -15.23 -22.18
CA LEU A 222 -5.08 -14.92 -21.96
C LEU A 222 -5.82 -16.11 -21.33
N LEU A 223 -5.62 -17.32 -21.86
CA LEU A 223 -6.29 -18.53 -21.36
C LEU A 223 -5.88 -18.85 -19.93
N GLU A 224 -4.62 -18.64 -19.56
CA GLU A 224 -4.16 -18.74 -18.17
C GLU A 224 -4.86 -17.71 -17.28
N SER A 225 -4.88 -16.43 -17.65
CA SER A 225 -5.53 -15.35 -16.89
C SER A 225 -7.05 -15.56 -16.75
N LEU A 226 -7.74 -15.99 -17.80
CA LEU A 226 -9.15 -16.37 -17.74
C LEU A 226 -9.36 -17.59 -16.82
N GLY A 227 -8.44 -18.56 -16.85
CA GLY A 227 -8.45 -19.71 -15.97
C GLY A 227 -8.21 -19.36 -14.51
N GLU A 228 -7.44 -18.31 -14.20
CA GLU A 228 -7.35 -17.74 -12.85
C GLU A 228 -8.65 -17.07 -12.42
N ILE A 229 -9.23 -16.20 -13.26
CA ILE A 229 -10.47 -15.48 -12.96
C ILE A 229 -11.64 -16.45 -12.73
N GLU A 230 -11.81 -17.46 -13.58
CA GLU A 230 -12.86 -18.48 -13.44
C GLU A 230 -12.71 -19.31 -12.14
N ARG A 231 -11.47 -19.62 -11.72
CA ARG A 231 -11.20 -20.37 -10.49
C ARG A 231 -11.31 -19.51 -9.23
N PHE A 232 -10.87 -18.25 -9.27
CA PHE A 232 -10.83 -17.38 -8.08
C PHE A 232 -12.14 -16.64 -7.83
N TYR A 233 -12.90 -16.31 -8.87
CA TYR A 233 -14.25 -15.72 -8.71
C TYR A 233 -15.36 -16.77 -8.76
N ASP A 234 -15.03 -18.06 -8.53
CA ASP A 234 -15.98 -19.18 -8.50
C ASP A 234 -17.16 -18.93 -7.54
N CYS A 235 -16.84 -18.38 -6.36
CA CYS A 235 -17.76 -17.89 -5.32
C CYS A 235 -18.86 -16.91 -5.80
N ILE A 236 -18.66 -16.19 -6.91
CA ILE A 236 -19.67 -15.28 -7.49
C ILE A 236 -20.15 -15.74 -8.89
N GLY A 237 -19.61 -16.85 -9.41
CA GLY A 237 -19.95 -17.40 -10.73
C GLY A 237 -18.88 -17.22 -11.82
N GLY A 238 -17.60 -17.17 -11.44
CA GLY A 238 -16.47 -17.15 -12.37
C GLY A 238 -16.38 -15.88 -13.22
N ILE A 239 -15.99 -16.02 -14.49
CA ILE A 239 -15.90 -14.91 -15.46
C ILE A 239 -17.26 -14.19 -15.63
N ILE A 240 -18.35 -14.97 -15.66
CA ILE A 240 -19.71 -14.42 -15.77
C ILE A 240 -20.08 -13.66 -14.50
N GLY A 241 -19.77 -14.22 -13.32
CA GLY A 241 -19.96 -13.59 -12.01
C GLY A 241 -19.21 -12.28 -11.84
N TYR A 242 -17.93 -12.25 -12.19
CA TYR A 242 -17.08 -11.05 -12.19
C TYR A 242 -17.70 -9.95 -13.07
N GLN A 243 -18.18 -10.29 -14.27
CA GLN A 243 -18.84 -9.32 -15.15
C GLN A 243 -20.16 -8.82 -14.55
N ILE A 244 -21.00 -9.69 -13.95
CA ILE A 244 -22.24 -9.28 -13.28
C ILE A 244 -21.95 -8.25 -12.18
N LYS A 245 -21.06 -8.56 -11.22
CA LYS A 245 -20.73 -7.65 -10.10
C LYS A 245 -20.10 -6.34 -10.59
N THR A 246 -19.31 -6.39 -11.66
CA THR A 246 -18.76 -5.20 -12.34
C THR A 246 -19.87 -4.31 -12.89
N LEU A 247 -20.89 -4.88 -13.55
CA LEU A 247 -22.02 -4.12 -14.09
C LEU A 247 -22.96 -3.60 -12.99
N GLU A 248 -23.19 -4.37 -11.91
CA GLU A 248 -23.97 -3.94 -10.74
C GLU A 248 -23.37 -2.67 -10.11
N LEU A 249 -22.07 -2.67 -9.83
CA LEU A 249 -21.34 -1.52 -9.27
C LEU A 249 -21.26 -0.30 -10.22
N LEU A 250 -21.36 -0.51 -11.54
CA LEU A 250 -21.53 0.59 -12.50
C LEU A 250 -22.96 1.16 -12.48
N VAL A 251 -23.98 0.31 -12.33
CA VAL A 251 -25.39 0.72 -12.20
C VAL A 251 -25.62 1.54 -10.94
N GLU A 252 -25.12 1.13 -9.78
CA GLU A 252 -25.18 1.91 -8.52
C GLU A 252 -24.73 3.35 -8.75
N LYS A 253 -23.53 3.54 -9.33
CA LYS A 253 -22.89 4.85 -9.50
C LYS A 253 -23.54 5.74 -10.56
N LEU A 254 -24.39 5.19 -11.42
CA LEU A 254 -25.25 5.98 -12.30
C LEU A 254 -26.46 6.57 -11.55
N HIS A 255 -26.93 5.93 -10.47
CA HIS A 255 -28.04 6.42 -9.64
C HIS A 255 -27.55 7.43 -8.59
N ASP A 256 -26.37 7.24 -7.98
CA ASP A 256 -25.74 8.23 -7.10
C ASP A 256 -25.54 9.60 -7.80
N ARG A 257 -25.36 9.61 -9.12
CA ARG A 257 -25.27 10.84 -9.93
C ARG A 257 -26.61 11.52 -10.22
N GLN A 258 -27.73 10.90 -9.88
CA GLN A 258 -29.09 11.36 -10.21
C GLN A 258 -29.94 11.63 -8.95
N ASN A 259 -29.37 12.32 -7.95
CA ASN A 259 -30.04 12.98 -6.81
C ASN A 259 -31.48 12.54 -6.49
N VAL A 260 -31.66 11.32 -5.99
CA VAL A 260 -32.86 10.88 -5.26
C VAL A 260 -32.41 10.16 -4.00
N SER A 261 -33.08 10.40 -2.87
CA SER A 261 -32.64 9.90 -1.57
C SER A 261 -32.61 8.37 -1.49
N TRP A 262 -31.59 7.86 -0.79
CA TRP A 262 -31.36 6.45 -0.46
C TRP A 262 -32.57 5.68 0.12
N SER A 263 -33.60 6.37 0.62
CA SER A 263 -34.82 5.76 1.14
C SER A 263 -35.71 5.06 0.09
N GLN A 264 -35.52 5.31 -1.21
CA GLN A 264 -36.44 4.81 -2.25
C GLN A 264 -36.00 3.54 -2.99
N HIS A 265 -34.69 3.27 -3.16
CA HIS A 265 -34.28 2.11 -3.97
C HIS A 265 -34.21 0.78 -3.18
N MET A 266 -34.11 0.83 -1.85
CA MET A 266 -34.27 -0.32 -0.94
C MET A 266 -35.71 -0.90 -0.93
N HIS A 267 -36.60 -0.43 -1.80
CA HIS A 267 -37.97 -0.94 -1.92
C HIS A 267 -38.11 -2.07 -2.96
N GLU A 268 -37.06 -2.39 -3.72
CA GLU A 268 -37.05 -3.43 -4.76
C GLU A 268 -36.03 -4.56 -4.52
N MET A 269 -35.09 -4.41 -3.59
CA MET A 269 -34.14 -5.47 -3.19
C MET A 269 -34.28 -5.81 -1.70
N GLN A 270 -34.20 -7.10 -1.40
CA GLN A 270 -34.79 -7.73 -0.22
C GLN A 270 -33.80 -7.83 0.95
N GLU A 271 -33.24 -6.70 1.36
CA GLU A 271 -32.02 -6.63 2.19
C GLU A 271 -32.20 -5.88 3.53
N CYS A 272 -31.25 -6.11 4.46
CA CYS A 272 -31.26 -5.51 5.79
C CYS A 272 -31.02 -3.99 5.73
N ARG A 273 -31.89 -3.22 6.38
CA ARG A 273 -31.85 -1.75 6.31
C ARG A 273 -30.82 -1.19 7.30
N VAL A 274 -29.81 -0.47 6.82
CA VAL A 274 -28.96 0.37 7.67
C VAL A 274 -29.83 1.43 8.35
N CYS A 275 -29.75 1.52 9.68
CA CYS A 275 -30.59 2.36 10.54
C CYS A 275 -29.81 3.38 11.37
N GLY A 276 -28.50 3.16 11.57
CA GLY A 276 -27.59 4.09 12.25
C GLY A 276 -26.15 3.90 11.76
N ILE A 277 -25.40 5.01 11.74
CA ILE A 277 -23.95 5.04 11.46
C ILE A 277 -23.36 6.05 12.45
N ASP A 278 -22.76 5.55 13.52
CA ASP A 278 -22.25 6.36 14.64
C ASP A 278 -20.73 6.23 14.75
N ALA A 279 -20.07 7.20 15.41
CA ALA A 279 -18.65 7.07 15.73
C ALA A 279 -18.46 5.99 16.81
N PRO A 280 -17.65 4.94 16.57
CA PRO A 280 -17.58 3.80 17.47
C PRO A 280 -16.83 4.15 18.75
N LYS A 281 -17.38 3.77 19.90
CA LYS A 281 -16.65 3.87 21.18
C LYS A 281 -15.67 2.70 21.31
N GLY A 282 -14.56 2.95 21.99
CA GLY A 282 -13.48 1.97 22.17
C GLY A 282 -12.41 2.53 23.11
N VAL A 283 -11.36 1.75 23.34
CA VAL A 283 -10.29 2.11 24.30
C VAL A 283 -9.38 3.16 23.70
N ASP A 284 -9.24 4.33 24.34
CA ASP A 284 -8.12 5.24 24.07
C ASP A 284 -6.92 4.88 24.97
N LEU A 285 -5.80 4.53 24.32
CA LEU A 285 -4.56 4.11 24.96
C LEU A 285 -3.78 5.30 25.55
N THR A 286 -4.21 6.54 25.29
CA THR A 286 -3.64 7.76 25.89
C THR A 286 -4.35 8.20 27.17
N GLU A 287 -5.61 7.82 27.37
CA GLU A 287 -6.39 8.17 28.58
C GLU A 287 -6.08 7.27 29.78
N ASN A 288 -5.71 6.01 29.56
CA ASN A 288 -5.42 5.05 30.63
C ASN A 288 -4.12 4.28 30.33
N THR A 289 -3.01 4.79 30.87
CA THR A 289 -1.65 4.23 30.73
C THR A 289 -1.54 2.80 31.24
N ASP A 290 -2.17 2.52 32.38
CA ASP A 290 -2.00 1.27 33.10
C ASP A 290 -2.72 0.13 32.34
N TYR A 291 -3.91 0.43 31.81
CA TYR A 291 -4.61 -0.46 30.88
C TYR A 291 -3.85 -0.60 29.54
N ALA A 292 -3.24 0.47 29.03
CA ALA A 292 -2.47 0.40 27.78
C ALA A 292 -1.23 -0.51 27.89
N SER A 293 -0.43 -0.38 28.97
CA SER A 293 0.68 -1.30 29.23
C SER A 293 0.19 -2.71 29.57
N GLN A 294 -0.89 -2.87 30.34
CA GLN A 294 -1.48 -4.19 30.62
C GLN A 294 -1.99 -4.89 29.34
N ALA A 295 -2.62 -4.16 28.42
CA ALA A 295 -3.06 -4.68 27.13
C ALA A 295 -1.87 -5.07 26.24
N ALA A 296 -0.79 -4.27 26.26
CA ALA A 296 0.44 -4.60 25.57
C ALA A 296 1.12 -5.86 26.14
N LEU A 297 1.12 -6.04 27.47
CA LEU A 297 1.57 -7.28 28.11
C LEU A 297 0.77 -8.50 27.65
N TRP A 298 -0.56 -8.42 27.50
CA TRP A 298 -1.33 -9.53 26.91
C TRP A 298 -0.94 -9.81 25.46
N GLY A 299 -0.55 -8.79 24.69
CA GLY A 299 -0.03 -8.94 23.33
C GLY A 299 1.35 -9.60 23.27
N ILE A 300 2.17 -9.42 24.29
CA ILE A 300 3.47 -10.10 24.43
C ILE A 300 3.26 -11.53 24.95
N GLU A 301 2.48 -11.74 26.01
CA GLU A 301 2.06 -13.05 26.54
C GLU A 301 1.50 -13.94 25.41
N GLY A 302 0.63 -13.36 24.56
CA GLY A 302 0.00 -14.00 23.42
C GLY A 302 0.84 -14.10 22.14
N LEU A 303 2.08 -13.60 22.10
CA LEU A 303 2.91 -13.62 20.87
C LEU A 303 3.10 -15.04 20.26
N PRO A 304 3.21 -16.14 21.04
CA PRO A 304 3.21 -17.50 20.50
C PRO A 304 1.92 -17.91 19.79
N ASP A 305 0.78 -17.30 20.12
CA ASP A 305 -0.52 -17.52 19.48
C ASP A 305 -0.73 -16.65 18.23
N LEU A 306 0.19 -15.72 17.93
CA LEU A 306 0.07 -14.79 16.80
C LEU A 306 0.82 -15.24 15.54
N GLY A 307 0.28 -14.82 14.39
CA GLY A 307 0.97 -14.69 13.12
C GLY A 307 0.97 -13.24 12.60
N GLU A 308 1.64 -12.99 11.50
CA GLU A 308 1.67 -11.70 10.79
C GLU A 308 1.26 -11.88 9.34
N ILE A 309 0.46 -10.95 8.80
CA ILE A 309 -0.02 -10.98 7.41
C ILE A 309 0.27 -9.63 6.73
N TYR A 310 1.07 -9.64 5.67
CA TYR A 310 1.56 -8.44 4.98
C TYR A 310 1.02 -8.35 3.54
N PRO A 311 0.07 -7.44 3.25
CA PRO A 311 -0.37 -7.14 1.89
C PRO A 311 0.65 -6.25 1.16
N LEU A 312 1.50 -6.86 0.33
CA LEU A 312 2.62 -6.22 -0.40
C LEU A 312 2.42 -6.12 -1.92
N GLY A 313 1.31 -6.61 -2.46
CA GLY A 313 0.96 -6.62 -3.90
C GLY A 313 0.68 -5.25 -4.54
N GLY A 314 1.39 -4.19 -4.14
CA GLY A 314 1.27 -2.83 -4.66
C GLY A 314 2.63 -2.26 -5.12
N SER A 315 2.65 -1.68 -6.31
CA SER A 315 3.83 -1.00 -6.87
C SER A 315 3.97 0.44 -6.39
N ALA A 316 5.21 0.94 -6.39
CA ALA A 316 5.59 2.24 -5.85
C ALA A 316 5.38 3.41 -6.83
N ASP A 317 4.47 3.29 -7.80
CA ASP A 317 4.21 4.27 -8.87
C ASP A 317 4.07 5.71 -8.35
N ARG A 318 3.39 5.89 -7.22
CA ARG A 318 3.16 7.22 -6.60
C ARG A 318 4.42 7.83 -5.97
N LEU A 319 5.41 7.01 -5.63
CA LEU A 319 6.73 7.42 -5.13
C LEU A 319 7.71 7.68 -6.29
N GLY A 320 7.41 7.19 -7.50
CA GLY A 320 8.34 7.23 -8.63
C GLY A 320 9.61 6.40 -8.41
N LEU A 321 9.51 5.33 -7.60
CA LEU A 321 10.57 4.36 -7.39
C LEU A 321 10.58 3.37 -8.56
N VAL A 322 11.69 3.30 -9.27
CA VAL A 322 11.89 2.47 -10.47
C VAL A 322 13.21 1.71 -10.39
N ASP A 323 13.31 0.60 -11.10
CA ASP A 323 14.59 -0.08 -11.33
C ASP A 323 15.50 0.76 -12.23
N SER A 324 16.80 0.82 -11.92
CA SER A 324 17.76 1.64 -12.67
C SER A 324 18.13 1.10 -14.05
N ASN A 325 17.83 -0.18 -14.31
CA ASN A 325 18.24 -0.90 -15.51
C ASN A 325 17.04 -1.12 -16.45
N THR A 326 15.86 -1.47 -15.92
CA THR A 326 14.64 -1.68 -16.72
C THR A 326 13.74 -0.44 -16.80
N GLY A 327 13.82 0.46 -15.81
CA GLY A 327 12.90 1.60 -15.68
C GLY A 327 11.49 1.24 -15.17
N GLU A 328 11.24 -0.03 -14.86
CA GLU A 328 9.94 -0.50 -14.33
C GLU A 328 9.72 -0.07 -12.87
N CYS A 329 8.46 0.10 -12.46
CA CYS A 329 8.14 0.57 -11.10
C CYS A 329 8.22 -0.57 -10.07
N LEU A 330 9.14 -0.45 -9.11
CA LEU A 330 9.40 -1.47 -8.09
C LEU A 330 8.27 -1.56 -7.04
N PRO A 331 8.19 -2.66 -6.25
CA PRO A 331 7.35 -2.76 -5.06
C PRO A 331 7.64 -1.66 -4.02
N ALA A 332 6.60 -1.20 -3.31
CA ALA A 332 6.78 -0.26 -2.19
C ALA A 332 7.67 -0.84 -1.06
N ALA A 333 7.65 -2.16 -0.89
CA ALA A 333 8.52 -2.90 0.04
C ALA A 333 10.03 -2.64 -0.16
N MET A 334 10.45 -2.27 -1.38
CA MET A 334 11.86 -2.00 -1.73
C MET A 334 12.30 -0.54 -1.53
N LEU A 335 11.41 0.38 -1.11
CA LEU A 335 11.79 1.79 -0.92
C LEU A 335 12.88 1.92 0.15
N PRO A 336 14.05 2.51 -0.16
CA PRO A 336 15.06 2.85 0.86
C PRO A 336 14.54 3.96 1.77
N PHE A 337 14.57 3.73 3.08
CA PHE A 337 14.05 4.60 4.12
C PHE A 337 14.84 4.36 5.41
N CYS A 338 15.37 5.42 6.03
CA CYS A 338 16.21 5.34 7.24
C CYS A 338 17.33 4.25 7.16
N GLY A 339 18.05 4.21 6.03
CA GLY A 339 19.19 3.33 5.79
C GLY A 339 18.87 1.91 5.32
N ARG A 340 17.58 1.53 5.22
CA ARG A 340 17.13 0.15 4.91
C ARG A 340 15.91 0.14 3.99
N THR A 341 15.50 -1.00 3.46
CA THR A 341 14.19 -1.11 2.79
C THR A 341 13.03 -1.07 3.79
N LEU A 342 11.85 -0.62 3.36
CA LEU A 342 10.65 -0.64 4.21
C LEU A 342 10.29 -2.04 4.73
N LEU A 343 10.60 -3.10 3.96
CA LEU A 343 10.39 -4.48 4.41
C LEU A 343 11.35 -4.89 5.55
N GLU A 344 12.61 -4.44 5.51
CA GLU A 344 13.55 -4.67 6.62
C GLU A 344 13.07 -4.00 7.91
N GLY A 345 12.54 -2.78 7.84
CA GLY A 345 11.92 -2.12 8.99
C GLY A 345 10.78 -2.96 9.56
N LEU A 346 9.83 -3.33 8.70
CA LEU A 346 8.65 -4.12 9.04
C LEU A 346 8.99 -5.45 9.75
N VAL A 347 10.08 -6.10 9.36
CA VAL A 347 10.56 -7.36 9.97
C VAL A 347 11.39 -7.10 11.24
N ARG A 348 12.13 -5.99 11.33
CA ARG A 348 12.88 -5.59 12.54
C ARG A 348 11.96 -5.26 13.71
N ASP A 349 10.80 -4.64 13.48
CA ASP A 349 9.79 -4.43 14.54
C ASP A 349 9.24 -5.75 15.09
N LEU A 350 9.13 -6.77 14.24
CA LEU A 350 8.69 -8.11 14.63
C LEU A 350 9.77 -8.80 15.47
N GLN A 351 11.02 -8.78 15.00
CA GLN A 351 12.16 -9.32 15.74
C GLN A 351 12.36 -8.63 17.10
N ALA A 352 12.06 -7.33 17.22
CA ALA A 352 12.12 -6.62 18.49
C ALA A 352 11.04 -7.08 19.49
N ARG A 353 9.82 -7.38 19.03
CA ARG A 353 8.75 -7.96 19.88
C ARG A 353 9.09 -9.39 20.31
N GLU A 354 9.65 -10.19 19.42
CA GLU A 354 10.13 -11.55 19.72
C GLU A 354 11.33 -11.55 20.68
N PHE A 355 12.25 -10.60 20.52
CA PHE A 355 13.35 -10.40 21.45
C PHE A 355 12.86 -9.96 22.83
N LEU A 356 11.85 -9.07 22.91
CA LEU A 356 11.21 -8.71 24.18
C LEU A 356 10.54 -9.93 24.84
N TYR A 357 9.81 -10.74 24.08
CA TYR A 357 9.24 -12.00 24.57
C TYR A 357 10.34 -12.95 25.10
N PHE A 358 11.47 -13.08 24.38
CA PHE A 358 12.62 -13.85 24.84
C PHE A 358 13.21 -13.30 26.16
N LYS A 359 13.40 -11.97 26.28
CA LYS A 359 13.94 -11.33 27.48
C LYS A 359 13.02 -11.50 28.70
N LEU A 360 11.70 -11.53 28.52
CA LEU A 360 10.72 -11.69 29.61
C LEU A 360 10.45 -13.15 30.02
N TYR A 361 10.50 -14.11 29.07
CA TYR A 361 10.08 -15.49 29.31
C TYR A 361 11.18 -16.55 29.10
N GLY A 362 12.41 -16.14 28.77
CA GLY A 362 13.55 -17.03 28.53
C GLY A 362 13.39 -17.96 27.33
N LYS A 363 12.44 -17.67 26.43
CA LYS A 363 12.04 -18.56 25.32
C LYS A 363 12.00 -17.80 24.02
N GLN A 364 12.69 -18.30 22.99
CA GLN A 364 12.60 -17.74 21.65
C GLN A 364 11.27 -18.16 21.00
N CYS A 365 10.42 -17.18 20.70
CA CYS A 365 9.27 -17.34 19.80
C CYS A 365 9.66 -16.80 18.43
N ILE A 366 9.38 -17.56 17.37
CA ILE A 366 9.38 -17.04 16.00
C ILE A 366 7.94 -17.06 15.47
N THR A 367 7.51 -15.90 15.00
CA THR A 367 6.18 -15.60 14.47
C THR A 367 6.16 -15.90 12.97
N PRO A 368 5.25 -16.75 12.48
CA PRO A 368 5.10 -17.03 11.06
C PRO A 368 4.56 -15.79 10.32
N VAL A 369 5.11 -15.51 9.14
CA VAL A 369 4.76 -14.34 8.32
C VAL A 369 4.19 -14.79 6.98
N ALA A 370 2.93 -14.45 6.71
CA ALA A 370 2.30 -14.67 5.40
C ALA A 370 2.35 -13.37 4.57
N ILE A 371 2.80 -13.46 3.32
CA ILE A 371 3.00 -12.29 2.45
C ILE A 371 2.17 -12.41 1.18
N MET A 372 1.24 -11.47 0.98
CA MET A 372 0.45 -11.38 -0.25
C MET A 372 1.14 -10.48 -1.28
N THR A 373 1.42 -11.02 -2.46
CA THR A 373 2.17 -10.37 -3.57
C THR A 373 1.35 -10.31 -4.85
N SER A 374 1.93 -9.84 -5.96
CA SER A 374 1.31 -9.80 -7.29
C SER A 374 2.35 -9.97 -8.41
N SER A 375 1.98 -10.57 -9.52
CA SER A 375 2.74 -10.55 -10.79
C SER A 375 2.77 -9.18 -11.46
N ALA A 376 1.90 -8.24 -11.04
CA ALA A 376 1.89 -6.87 -11.57
C ALA A 376 3.26 -6.17 -11.36
N LYS A 377 4.02 -6.02 -12.46
CA LYS A 377 5.38 -5.47 -12.50
C LYS A 377 6.38 -6.30 -11.68
N ASN A 378 6.35 -7.63 -11.85
CA ASN A 378 7.30 -8.58 -11.25
C ASN A 378 7.38 -8.45 -9.70
N ASN A 379 6.27 -8.08 -9.06
CA ASN A 379 6.26 -7.70 -7.64
C ASN A 379 6.49 -8.92 -6.71
N HIS A 380 6.03 -10.10 -7.11
CA HIS A 380 6.32 -11.35 -6.41
C HIS A 380 7.83 -11.67 -6.41
N GLU A 381 8.47 -11.59 -7.57
CA GLU A 381 9.89 -11.89 -7.81
C GLU A 381 10.78 -10.89 -7.07
N HIS A 382 10.47 -9.60 -7.19
CA HIS A 382 11.21 -8.52 -6.54
C HIS A 382 11.16 -8.62 -5.01
N VAL A 383 10.01 -8.94 -4.42
CA VAL A 383 9.89 -9.11 -2.95
C VAL A 383 10.54 -10.41 -2.48
N THR A 384 10.40 -11.51 -3.22
CA THR A 384 11.03 -12.79 -2.88
C THR A 384 12.56 -12.68 -2.94
N SER A 385 13.11 -12.11 -4.02
CA SER A 385 14.54 -11.84 -4.18
C SER A 385 15.10 -10.88 -3.12
N LEU A 386 14.31 -9.91 -2.65
CA LEU A 386 14.69 -9.07 -1.51
C LEU A 386 14.85 -9.89 -0.22
N CYS A 387 13.93 -10.82 0.05
CA CYS A 387 14.00 -11.68 1.24
C CYS A 387 15.18 -12.67 1.16
N GLU A 388 15.43 -13.26 -0.02
CA GLU A 388 16.55 -14.17 -0.25
C GLU A 388 17.90 -13.48 -0.11
N ARG A 389 18.07 -12.30 -0.74
CA ARG A 389 19.30 -11.49 -0.64
C ARG A 389 19.61 -11.05 0.79
N LEU A 390 18.58 -10.90 1.62
CA LEU A 390 18.70 -10.54 3.04
C LEU A 390 18.69 -11.78 3.96
N SER A 391 18.99 -12.97 3.43
CA SER A 391 19.07 -14.23 4.18
C SER A 391 17.85 -14.50 5.06
N TRP A 392 16.65 -14.22 4.53
CA TRP A 392 15.37 -14.33 5.23
C TRP A 392 15.32 -13.55 6.54
N PHE A 393 16.04 -12.42 6.60
CA PHE A 393 16.22 -11.55 7.77
C PHE A 393 16.78 -12.30 9.00
N GLY A 394 17.42 -13.45 8.80
CA GLY A 394 17.82 -14.35 9.87
C GLY A 394 16.64 -15.01 10.60
N ARG A 395 15.55 -15.35 9.90
CA ARG A 395 14.39 -16.06 10.47
C ARG A 395 14.21 -17.47 9.93
N GLY A 396 14.89 -17.81 8.83
CA GLY A 396 14.65 -19.02 8.05
C GLY A 396 13.64 -18.78 6.92
N ARG A 397 13.76 -19.56 5.84
CA ARG A 397 12.81 -19.58 4.71
C ARG A 397 11.48 -20.19 5.13
N SER A 398 11.52 -21.20 6.01
CA SER A 398 10.38 -21.96 6.52
C SER A 398 9.33 -21.10 7.23
N THR A 399 9.71 -19.97 7.82
CA THR A 399 8.82 -19.08 8.58
C THR A 399 8.03 -18.09 7.72
N PHE A 400 8.26 -18.09 6.39
CA PHE A 400 7.58 -17.22 5.43
C PHE A 400 6.75 -18.02 4.44
N GLN A 401 5.50 -17.61 4.23
CA GLN A 401 4.64 -18.17 3.20
C GLN A 401 4.12 -17.09 2.26
N PHE A 402 4.45 -17.21 0.97
CA PHE A 402 3.98 -16.30 -0.06
C PHE A 402 2.71 -16.83 -0.70
N PHE A 403 1.86 -15.90 -1.12
CA PHE A 403 0.67 -16.15 -1.90
C PHE A 403 0.40 -14.96 -2.82
N GLU A 404 0.10 -15.22 -4.09
CA GLU A 404 -0.04 -14.18 -5.09
C GLU A 404 -1.50 -13.91 -5.42
N GLN A 405 -1.89 -12.63 -5.43
CA GLN A 405 -3.22 -12.18 -5.80
C GLN A 405 -3.40 -12.15 -7.33
N PRO A 406 -4.56 -12.58 -7.86
CA PRO A 406 -4.80 -12.58 -9.31
C PRO A 406 -4.89 -11.17 -9.89
N LEU A 407 -4.56 -11.06 -11.17
CA LEU A 407 -4.79 -9.86 -11.97
C LEU A 407 -6.19 -9.91 -12.58
N VAL A 408 -6.92 -8.80 -12.51
CA VAL A 408 -8.29 -8.68 -13.03
C VAL A 408 -8.40 -7.57 -14.09
N PRO A 409 -9.27 -7.73 -15.10
CA PRO A 409 -9.38 -6.78 -16.20
C PRO A 409 -9.96 -5.45 -15.76
N VAL A 410 -9.41 -4.36 -16.30
CA VAL A 410 -9.95 -3.00 -16.19
C VAL A 410 -11.09 -2.84 -17.19
N VAL A 411 -12.20 -2.25 -16.74
CA VAL A 411 -13.47 -2.16 -17.47
C VAL A 411 -13.88 -0.69 -17.66
N GLY A 412 -14.35 -0.37 -18.86
CA GLY A 412 -14.89 0.93 -19.24
C GLY A 412 -16.24 1.23 -18.57
N ALA A 413 -16.42 2.46 -18.10
CA ALA A 413 -17.63 2.88 -17.38
C ALA A 413 -18.81 3.27 -18.28
N GLU A 414 -18.62 3.31 -19.60
CA GLU A 414 -19.63 3.69 -20.60
C GLU A 414 -20.44 2.49 -21.11
N ASP A 415 -19.78 1.35 -21.29
CA ASP A 415 -20.27 0.17 -21.98
C ASP A 415 -20.08 -1.15 -21.20
N GLY A 416 -19.25 -1.15 -20.15
CA GLY A 416 -18.89 -2.36 -19.42
C GLY A 416 -17.91 -3.27 -20.17
N GLN A 417 -17.21 -2.76 -21.18
CA GLN A 417 -16.20 -3.54 -21.92
C GLN A 417 -14.83 -3.53 -21.25
N TRP A 418 -14.13 -4.65 -21.30
CA TRP A 418 -12.76 -4.80 -20.83
C TRP A 418 -11.82 -4.00 -21.75
N LEU A 419 -10.96 -3.16 -21.18
CA LEU A 419 -9.98 -2.40 -21.95
C LEU A 419 -8.87 -3.34 -22.42
N ALA A 420 -8.52 -3.33 -23.70
CA ALA A 420 -7.44 -4.14 -24.28
C ALA A 420 -6.32 -3.25 -24.86
N THR A 421 -5.06 -3.64 -24.66
CA THR A 421 -3.87 -2.94 -25.19
C THR A 421 -3.43 -3.52 -26.55
N LYS A 422 -3.64 -4.82 -26.75
CA LYS A 422 -3.40 -5.59 -27.98
C LYS A 422 -4.48 -6.68 -28.10
N PRO A 423 -4.65 -7.33 -29.26
CA PRO A 423 -5.37 -8.59 -29.37
C PRO A 423 -4.87 -9.59 -28.32
N PHE A 424 -5.79 -10.29 -27.66
CA PHE A 424 -5.59 -11.19 -26.53
C PHE A 424 -4.99 -10.58 -25.25
N ILE A 425 -4.59 -9.30 -25.22
CA ILE A 425 -3.99 -8.66 -24.03
C ILE A 425 -4.97 -7.65 -23.39
N PRO A 426 -5.79 -8.08 -22.40
CA PRO A 426 -6.56 -7.16 -21.57
C PRO A 426 -5.62 -6.33 -20.67
N LEU A 427 -6.01 -5.08 -20.42
CA LEU A 427 -5.37 -4.22 -19.44
C LEU A 427 -5.77 -4.67 -18.03
N SER A 428 -4.96 -5.53 -17.42
CA SER A 428 -5.24 -6.09 -16.10
C SER A 428 -4.52 -5.35 -14.95
N LYS A 429 -5.11 -5.40 -13.75
CA LYS A 429 -4.58 -4.79 -12.51
C LYS A 429 -4.94 -5.64 -11.27
N PRO A 430 -4.27 -5.48 -10.13
CA PRO A 430 -4.69 -6.04 -8.85
C PRO A 430 -6.16 -5.77 -8.49
N GLY A 431 -6.86 -6.82 -8.05
CA GLY A 431 -8.26 -6.84 -7.62
C GLY A 431 -8.55 -6.26 -6.22
N GLY A 432 -7.71 -5.35 -5.73
CA GLY A 432 -7.78 -4.82 -4.37
C GLY A 432 -7.24 -5.80 -3.31
N HIS A 433 -7.08 -5.33 -2.06
CA HIS A 433 -6.44 -6.10 -0.99
C HIS A 433 -7.39 -7.00 -0.20
N GLY A 434 -8.71 -6.88 -0.39
CA GLY A 434 -9.71 -7.75 0.26
C GLY A 434 -9.77 -9.18 -0.26
N VAL A 435 -9.19 -9.45 -1.44
CA VAL A 435 -9.04 -10.80 -1.98
C VAL A 435 -8.18 -11.70 -1.08
N ILE A 436 -7.41 -11.12 -0.16
CA ILE A 436 -6.50 -11.80 0.76
C ILE A 436 -7.16 -12.93 1.56
N TRP A 437 -8.46 -12.84 1.86
CA TRP A 437 -9.17 -13.79 2.72
C TRP A 437 -9.52 -15.10 1.99
N LYS A 438 -10.21 -15.03 0.84
CA LYS A 438 -10.39 -16.20 -0.03
C LYS A 438 -9.04 -16.76 -0.50
N LEU A 439 -8.10 -15.89 -0.87
CA LEU A 439 -6.78 -16.31 -1.32
C LEU A 439 -5.98 -17.03 -0.23
N ALA A 440 -6.09 -16.59 1.03
CA ALA A 440 -5.49 -17.28 2.18
C ALA A 440 -6.09 -18.67 2.41
N HIS A 441 -7.40 -18.84 2.20
CA HIS A 441 -8.03 -20.17 2.21
C HIS A 441 -7.54 -21.04 1.04
N ASP A 442 -7.69 -20.55 -0.19
CA ASP A 442 -7.44 -21.31 -1.43
C ASP A 442 -5.96 -21.70 -1.59
N LYS A 443 -5.03 -20.93 -1.02
CA LYS A 443 -3.59 -21.23 -0.99
C LYS A 443 -3.13 -21.91 0.32
N GLY A 444 -4.06 -22.26 1.22
CA GLY A 444 -3.79 -23.04 2.45
C GLY A 444 -3.07 -22.30 3.58
N ILE A 445 -3.10 -20.96 3.59
CA ILE A 445 -2.41 -20.09 4.55
C ILE A 445 -2.99 -20.22 5.96
N PHE A 446 -4.31 -20.29 6.12
CA PHE A 446 -4.94 -20.51 7.43
C PHE A 446 -4.53 -21.86 8.02
N LYS A 447 -4.57 -22.94 7.22
CA LYS A 447 -4.04 -24.25 7.58
C LYS A 447 -2.55 -24.20 7.95
N TRP A 448 -1.73 -23.42 7.23
CA TRP A 448 -0.31 -23.24 7.56
C TRP A 448 -0.11 -22.55 8.91
N PHE A 449 -0.88 -21.50 9.23
CA PHE A 449 -0.89 -20.89 10.57
C PHE A 449 -1.37 -21.86 11.67
N CYS A 450 -2.41 -22.65 11.39
CA CYS A 450 -2.93 -23.67 12.30
C CYS A 450 -1.89 -24.77 12.59
N CYS A 451 -1.13 -25.22 11.58
CA CYS A 451 0.03 -26.11 11.76
C CYS A 451 1.15 -25.49 12.63
N HIS A 452 1.25 -24.16 12.68
CA HIS A 452 2.15 -23.42 13.58
C HIS A 452 1.52 -23.09 14.95
N GLY A 453 0.30 -23.56 15.22
CA GLY A 453 -0.43 -23.35 16.48
C GLY A 453 -1.05 -21.95 16.66
N ARG A 454 -1.14 -21.13 15.61
CA ARG A 454 -1.56 -19.72 15.73
C ARG A 454 -3.08 -19.56 15.71
N LYS A 455 -3.58 -18.70 16.59
CA LYS A 455 -5.00 -18.42 16.83
C LYS A 455 -5.42 -17.09 16.21
N GLY A 456 -4.58 -16.07 16.34
CA GLY A 456 -4.82 -14.74 15.75
C GLY A 456 -3.69 -14.31 14.84
N ALA A 457 -3.90 -13.22 14.10
CA ALA A 457 -2.85 -12.55 13.34
C ALA A 457 -3.03 -11.03 13.36
N THR A 458 -1.93 -10.32 13.13
CA THR A 458 -1.95 -8.88 12.85
C THR A 458 -1.75 -8.60 11.36
N LEU A 459 -2.43 -7.57 10.85
CA LEU A 459 -2.33 -7.08 9.47
C LEU A 459 -1.86 -5.63 9.49
N ARG A 460 -0.84 -5.29 8.69
CA ARG A 460 -0.42 -3.89 8.48
C ARG A 460 0.23 -3.67 7.11
N GLN A 461 0.07 -2.46 6.56
CA GLN A 461 0.67 -2.06 5.28
C GLN A 461 2.13 -1.61 5.45
N VAL A 462 3.06 -2.17 4.66
CA VAL A 462 4.53 -1.91 4.70
C VAL A 462 4.93 -0.43 4.63
N SER A 463 4.08 0.42 4.05
CA SER A 463 4.31 1.85 3.92
C SER A 463 4.18 2.65 5.22
N ASN A 464 3.58 2.09 6.28
CA ASN A 464 3.33 2.79 7.55
C ASN A 464 4.49 2.54 8.53
N VAL A 465 5.36 3.55 8.70
CA VAL A 465 6.68 3.40 9.33
C VAL A 465 6.70 3.61 10.84
N VAL A 466 5.58 4.06 11.43
CA VAL A 466 5.42 4.25 12.89
C VAL A 466 4.58 3.14 13.54
N ALA A 467 3.88 2.34 12.73
CA ALA A 467 3.12 1.19 13.20
C ALA A 467 4.01 0.25 14.03
N ALA A 468 3.61 -0.09 15.26
CA ALA A 468 4.38 -0.94 16.17
C ALA A 468 5.75 -0.39 16.63
N THR A 469 6.02 0.91 16.45
CA THR A 469 7.11 1.61 17.16
C THR A 469 6.74 1.99 18.59
N ASP A 470 5.50 1.72 19.01
CA ASP A 470 4.99 1.86 20.37
C ASP A 470 4.06 0.70 20.75
N LEU A 471 3.42 0.79 21.93
CA LEU A 471 2.55 -0.24 22.48
C LEU A 471 1.28 -0.57 21.65
N THR A 472 0.91 0.24 20.63
CA THR A 472 -0.41 0.14 19.97
C THR A 472 -0.68 -1.23 19.36
N LEU A 473 0.28 -1.81 18.63
CA LEU A 473 0.05 -3.10 17.95
C LEU A 473 -0.06 -4.25 18.95
N LEU A 474 0.73 -4.21 20.03
CA LEU A 474 0.67 -5.20 21.10
C LEU A 474 -0.64 -5.07 21.90
N ALA A 475 -1.07 -3.85 22.23
CA ALA A 475 -2.35 -3.62 22.89
C ALA A 475 -3.54 -4.08 22.04
N LEU A 476 -3.53 -3.79 20.73
CA LEU A 476 -4.54 -4.27 19.78
C LEU A 476 -4.63 -5.81 19.77
N ALA A 477 -3.50 -6.50 19.58
CA ALA A 477 -3.47 -7.96 19.52
C ALA A 477 -3.77 -8.62 20.88
N GLY A 478 -3.30 -8.01 21.97
CA GLY A 478 -3.52 -8.47 23.34
C GLY A 478 -4.98 -8.40 23.76
N ILE A 479 -5.67 -7.30 23.47
CA ILE A 479 -7.13 -7.18 23.68
C ILE A 479 -7.87 -8.23 22.83
N GLY A 480 -7.47 -8.40 21.56
CA GLY A 480 -8.05 -9.36 20.64
C GLY A 480 -8.03 -10.80 21.18
N LEU A 481 -6.83 -11.29 21.52
CA LEU A 481 -6.63 -12.62 22.11
C LEU A 481 -7.29 -12.74 23.49
N ARG A 482 -7.07 -11.78 24.39
CA ARG A 482 -7.50 -11.89 25.80
C ARG A 482 -9.01 -11.89 25.98
N GLN A 483 -9.72 -11.17 25.12
CA GLN A 483 -11.18 -11.06 25.16
C GLN A 483 -11.89 -11.97 24.15
N GLY A 484 -11.15 -12.74 23.34
CA GLY A 484 -11.73 -13.62 22.32
C GLY A 484 -12.46 -12.88 21.20
N LYS A 485 -12.02 -11.66 20.86
CA LYS A 485 -12.61 -10.85 19.79
C LYS A 485 -12.20 -11.41 18.43
N ARG A 486 -13.07 -11.28 17.42
CA ARG A 486 -12.78 -11.78 16.05
C ARG A 486 -11.98 -10.79 15.21
N MET A 487 -12.15 -9.49 15.44
CA MET A 487 -11.42 -8.48 14.69
C MET A 487 -11.27 -7.15 15.46
N GLY A 488 -10.09 -6.54 15.36
CA GLY A 488 -9.79 -5.24 15.96
C GLY A 488 -9.22 -4.24 14.97
N PHE A 489 -9.54 -2.97 15.14
CA PHE A 489 -8.98 -1.85 14.39
C PHE A 489 -8.09 -0.99 15.30
N ALA A 490 -6.86 -0.65 14.88
CA ALA A 490 -6.14 0.49 15.46
C ALA A 490 -6.42 1.77 14.68
N SER A 491 -6.73 2.84 15.40
CA SER A 491 -7.39 4.02 14.87
C SER A 491 -6.87 5.30 15.52
N CYS A 492 -7.15 6.45 14.92
CA CYS A 492 -6.73 7.76 15.43
C CYS A 492 -7.64 8.87 14.89
N LYS A 493 -7.43 10.11 15.35
CA LYS A 493 -8.14 11.27 14.80
C LYS A 493 -7.89 11.42 13.28
N ARG A 494 -8.98 11.53 12.53
CA ARG A 494 -9.00 11.83 11.09
C ARG A 494 -8.54 13.26 10.84
N ASN A 495 -7.73 13.46 9.80
CA ASN A 495 -7.38 14.81 9.34
C ASN A 495 -8.45 15.29 8.33
N SER A 496 -8.89 16.55 8.44
CA SER A 496 -9.89 17.13 7.54
C SER A 496 -9.43 17.06 6.07
N GLY A 497 -10.28 16.53 5.19
CA GLY A 497 -9.95 16.35 3.76
C GLY A 497 -8.96 15.21 3.44
N ALA A 498 -8.64 14.33 4.39
CA ALA A 498 -7.75 13.19 4.14
C ALA A 498 -8.43 12.09 3.30
N THR A 499 -7.73 11.58 2.28
CA THR A 499 -8.20 10.46 1.45
C THR A 499 -7.90 9.11 2.12
N GLU A 500 -8.51 8.91 3.29
CA GLU A 500 -8.48 7.70 4.12
C GLU A 500 -9.91 7.33 4.52
N GLY A 501 -10.22 6.03 4.62
CA GLY A 501 -11.52 5.57 5.10
C GLY A 501 -11.76 5.92 6.58
N ILE A 502 -12.99 5.73 7.03
CA ILE A 502 -13.39 5.89 8.44
C ILE A 502 -13.81 4.57 9.05
N ASN A 503 -13.58 4.42 10.37
CA ASN A 503 -14.21 3.36 11.15
C ASN A 503 -15.54 3.86 11.71
N VAL A 504 -16.56 3.00 11.68
CA VAL A 504 -17.96 3.31 12.05
C VAL A 504 -18.55 2.20 12.92
N LEU A 505 -19.43 2.56 13.84
CA LEU A 505 -20.41 1.63 14.39
C LEU A 505 -21.60 1.62 13.42
N MET A 506 -21.78 0.52 12.69
CA MET A 506 -22.98 0.32 11.87
C MET A 506 -24.07 -0.37 12.69
N GLU A 507 -25.28 0.18 12.62
CA GLU A 507 -26.51 -0.45 13.08
C GLU A 507 -27.39 -0.78 11.87
N LYS A 508 -27.72 -2.06 11.72
CA LYS A 508 -28.63 -2.59 10.71
C LYS A 508 -29.87 -3.18 11.38
N LYS A 509 -31.01 -3.16 10.68
CA LYS A 509 -32.20 -3.88 11.08
C LYS A 509 -32.52 -4.98 10.07
N ASN A 510 -32.60 -6.21 10.58
CA ASN A 510 -32.82 -7.40 9.77
C ASN A 510 -34.31 -7.59 9.47
N LEU A 511 -34.63 -8.36 8.43
CA LEU A 511 -36.01 -8.62 7.99
C LEU A 511 -36.86 -9.26 9.10
N ASP A 512 -36.25 -10.10 9.94
CA ASP A 512 -36.88 -10.75 11.11
C ASP A 512 -37.19 -9.77 12.26
N GLY A 513 -36.87 -8.48 12.11
CA GLY A 513 -37.10 -7.44 13.11
C GLY A 513 -35.97 -7.26 14.14
N ASN A 514 -35.04 -8.22 14.21
CA ASN A 514 -33.82 -8.15 15.02
C ASN A 514 -32.89 -7.01 14.58
N TRP A 515 -32.01 -6.59 15.48
CA TRP A 515 -31.01 -5.54 15.28
C TRP A 515 -29.62 -6.13 15.21
N GLU A 516 -28.79 -5.62 14.32
CA GLU A 516 -27.43 -6.09 14.06
C GLU A 516 -26.45 -4.93 14.23
N TYR A 517 -25.37 -5.17 14.99
CA TYR A 517 -24.35 -4.17 15.30
C TYR A 517 -22.96 -4.69 14.93
N VAL A 518 -22.11 -3.81 14.39
CA VAL A 518 -20.73 -4.13 13.99
C VAL A 518 -19.86 -2.88 13.97
N VAL A 519 -18.61 -2.96 14.45
CA VAL A 519 -17.59 -1.95 14.14
C VAL A 519 -16.94 -2.33 12.82
N SER A 520 -17.10 -1.48 11.80
CA SER A 520 -16.68 -1.72 10.42
C SER A 520 -16.06 -0.46 9.80
N CYS A 521 -15.73 -0.49 8.51
CA CYS A 521 -15.09 0.60 7.79
C CYS A 521 -15.89 1.04 6.56
N ILE A 522 -15.94 2.35 6.31
CA ILE A 522 -16.42 2.94 5.05
C ILE A 522 -15.22 3.58 4.34
N GLU A 523 -15.00 3.24 3.07
CA GLU A 523 -13.91 3.84 2.28
C GLU A 523 -14.23 5.26 1.82
N TYR A 524 -13.19 6.10 1.70
CA TYR A 524 -13.34 7.51 1.25
C TYR A 524 -13.93 7.64 -0.16
N THR A 525 -13.86 6.58 -0.97
CA THR A 525 -14.50 6.54 -2.29
C THR A 525 -16.02 6.43 -2.23
N GLU A 526 -16.58 5.99 -1.10
CA GLU A 526 -18.00 5.73 -0.86
C GLU A 526 -18.64 6.69 0.14
N PHE A 527 -17.95 7.74 0.62
CA PHE A 527 -18.58 8.72 1.53
C PHE A 527 -19.87 9.32 0.96
N ASP A 528 -19.93 9.57 -0.35
CA ASP A 528 -21.13 10.02 -1.07
C ASP A 528 -22.32 9.04 -0.89
N LYS A 529 -22.04 7.72 -0.90
CA LYS A 529 -23.00 6.60 -0.77
C LYS A 529 -23.72 6.62 0.58
N PHE A 530 -23.03 7.08 1.63
CA PHE A 530 -23.53 7.14 3.00
C PHE A 530 -23.88 8.57 3.46
N GLY A 531 -23.86 9.55 2.56
CA GLY A 531 -24.15 10.95 2.88
C GLY A 531 -23.11 11.66 3.76
N ILE A 532 -21.91 11.11 3.87
CA ILE A 532 -20.81 11.64 4.68
C ILE A 532 -20.15 12.80 3.94
N THR A 533 -20.33 14.03 4.42
CA THR A 533 -19.68 15.21 3.82
C THR A 533 -18.28 15.45 4.39
N ASP A 534 -17.29 15.63 3.51
CA ASP A 534 -15.88 15.88 3.86
C ASP A 534 -15.58 17.36 4.26
N GLY A 535 -16.62 18.13 4.57
CA GLY A 535 -16.51 19.54 4.95
C GLY A 535 -16.16 19.73 6.44
N PRO A 536 -15.58 20.88 6.82
CA PRO A 536 -15.41 21.22 8.23
C PRO A 536 -16.79 21.38 8.90
N CYS A 537 -17.00 20.69 10.02
CA CYS A 537 -18.24 20.79 10.78
C CYS A 537 -18.51 22.24 11.18
N THR A 538 -19.65 22.79 10.76
CA THR A 538 -20.21 23.98 11.39
C THR A 538 -20.55 23.64 12.85
N PRO A 539 -20.48 24.60 13.80
CA PRO A 539 -20.72 24.34 15.23
C PRO A 539 -22.19 23.97 15.58
N THR A 540 -23.01 23.68 14.57
CA THR A 540 -24.40 23.23 14.67
C THR A 540 -24.67 21.94 13.88
N CYS A 541 -23.66 21.34 13.25
CA CYS A 541 -23.81 20.07 12.52
C CYS A 541 -23.67 18.88 13.47
N LEU A 542 -24.64 17.95 13.43
CA LEU A 542 -24.64 16.70 14.20
C LEU A 542 -23.86 15.57 13.50
N GLN A 543 -22.95 15.89 12.57
CA GLN A 543 -22.06 14.92 11.94
C GLN A 543 -20.91 14.59 12.92
N ALA A 544 -20.78 13.32 13.30
CA ALA A 544 -19.75 12.89 14.23
C ALA A 544 -18.34 12.99 13.62
N ASP A 545 -17.34 13.32 14.46
CA ASP A 545 -15.90 13.30 14.12
C ASP A 545 -15.45 11.83 13.94
N PHE A 546 -15.81 11.21 12.82
CA PHE A 546 -15.49 9.80 12.56
C PHE A 546 -13.97 9.56 12.49
N PRO A 547 -13.45 8.53 13.18
CA PRO A 547 -12.02 8.27 13.28
C PRO A 547 -11.47 7.58 12.03
N ALA A 548 -10.16 7.74 11.78
CA ALA A 548 -9.52 7.24 10.57
C ALA A 548 -9.23 5.73 10.61
N ASN A 549 -9.64 5.00 9.57
CA ASN A 549 -9.12 3.65 9.33
C ASN A 549 -7.63 3.74 8.92
N THR A 550 -6.74 3.16 9.74
CA THR A 550 -5.30 3.15 9.47
C THR A 550 -4.84 1.89 8.71
N ASN A 551 -5.72 0.91 8.53
CA ASN A 551 -5.41 -0.42 8.00
C ASN A 551 -4.30 -1.16 8.80
N ILE A 552 -4.24 -0.89 10.12
CA ILE A 552 -3.64 -1.78 11.13
C ILE A 552 -4.78 -2.54 11.80
N LEU A 553 -4.75 -3.86 11.69
CA LEU A 553 -5.83 -4.75 12.11
C LEU A 553 -5.30 -5.91 12.97
N TYR A 554 -6.14 -6.41 13.87
CA TYR A 554 -6.04 -7.75 14.45
C TYR A 554 -7.19 -8.61 13.91
N VAL A 555 -6.96 -9.91 13.71
CA VAL A 555 -7.99 -10.86 13.28
C VAL A 555 -7.81 -12.23 13.96
N ASP A 556 -8.91 -12.87 14.32
CA ASP A 556 -8.97 -14.28 14.70
C ASP A 556 -8.91 -15.16 13.44
N LEU A 557 -7.93 -16.07 13.36
CA LEU A 557 -7.66 -16.85 12.16
C LEU A 557 -8.76 -17.89 11.86
N PRO A 558 -9.31 -18.64 12.82
CA PRO A 558 -10.49 -19.49 12.58
C PRO A 558 -11.68 -18.71 12.04
N SER A 559 -11.99 -17.53 12.60
CA SER A 559 -13.07 -16.67 12.12
C SER A 559 -12.82 -16.15 10.71
N ALA A 560 -11.57 -15.81 10.37
CA ALA A 560 -11.19 -15.41 9.02
C ALA A 560 -11.23 -16.58 8.02
N GLU A 561 -10.89 -17.80 8.42
CA GLU A 561 -10.99 -19.00 7.58
C GLU A 561 -12.46 -19.36 7.28
N LEU A 562 -13.37 -19.19 8.24
CA LEU A 562 -14.82 -19.35 8.01
C LEU A 562 -15.37 -18.37 6.96
N VAL A 563 -14.85 -17.14 6.89
CA VAL A 563 -15.23 -16.19 5.84
C VAL A 563 -14.53 -16.52 4.52
N GLY A 564 -13.21 -16.77 4.52
CA GLY A 564 -12.43 -17.07 3.32
C GLY A 564 -12.83 -18.36 2.61
N SER A 565 -13.37 -19.35 3.34
CA SER A 565 -13.90 -20.61 2.81
C SER A 565 -15.35 -20.54 2.30
N SER A 566 -16.03 -19.40 2.49
CA SER A 566 -17.43 -19.25 2.06
C SER A 566 -17.55 -19.24 0.52
N LYS A 567 -18.60 -19.89 0.01
CA LYS A 567 -18.83 -20.09 -1.44
C LYS A 567 -19.81 -19.08 -2.03
N ASN A 568 -19.74 -17.86 -1.55
CA ASN A 568 -20.56 -16.71 -1.93
C ASN A 568 -19.72 -15.43 -1.80
N GLU A 569 -20.33 -14.26 -1.99
CA GLU A 569 -19.63 -12.97 -1.98
C GLU A 569 -18.98 -12.57 -0.64
N ASN A 570 -19.33 -13.23 0.49
CA ASN A 570 -18.77 -12.94 1.81
C ASN A 570 -17.24 -13.10 1.87
N CYS A 571 -16.67 -14.04 1.11
CA CYS A 571 -15.22 -14.26 1.02
C CYS A 571 -14.45 -13.15 0.26
N LEU A 572 -15.18 -12.23 -0.40
CA LEU A 572 -14.67 -11.08 -1.13
C LEU A 572 -15.24 -9.78 -0.52
N PRO A 573 -14.88 -9.43 0.74
CA PRO A 573 -15.46 -8.30 1.43
C PRO A 573 -15.14 -6.95 0.76
N GLY A 574 -16.10 -6.02 0.85
CA GLY A 574 -15.95 -4.64 0.39
C GLY A 574 -15.67 -4.52 -1.11
N MET A 575 -16.43 -5.24 -1.95
CA MET A 575 -16.38 -5.08 -3.41
C MET A 575 -16.80 -3.67 -3.84
N VAL A 576 -15.87 -2.93 -4.44
CA VAL A 576 -16.07 -1.59 -4.99
C VAL A 576 -15.44 -1.46 -6.38
N LEU A 577 -15.94 -0.53 -7.19
CA LEU A 577 -15.35 -0.21 -8.50
C LEU A 577 -15.09 1.30 -8.62
N ASN A 578 -13.82 1.70 -8.65
CA ASN A 578 -13.45 3.12 -8.60
C ASN A 578 -13.32 3.77 -10.00
N THR A 579 -14.38 4.44 -10.44
CA THR A 579 -14.43 5.22 -11.70
C THR A 579 -14.01 6.69 -11.55
N LYS A 580 -13.64 7.17 -10.35
CA LYS A 580 -13.38 8.61 -10.08
C LYS A 580 -12.09 9.15 -10.76
N LYS A 581 -11.30 8.31 -11.43
CA LYS A 581 -10.07 8.69 -12.15
C LYS A 581 -10.06 8.06 -13.55
N PRO A 582 -9.64 8.78 -14.60
CA PRO A 582 -9.50 8.19 -15.93
C PRO A 582 -8.35 7.18 -15.97
N ILE A 583 -8.54 6.12 -16.75
CA ILE A 583 -7.54 5.12 -17.09
C ILE A 583 -6.83 5.57 -18.36
N VAL A 584 -5.52 5.80 -18.26
CA VAL A 584 -4.65 6.07 -19.42
C VAL A 584 -3.95 4.79 -19.85
N TYR A 585 -4.01 4.46 -21.13
CA TYR A 585 -3.36 3.31 -21.74
C TYR A 585 -3.11 3.56 -23.25
N ALA A 586 -2.33 2.70 -23.91
CA ALA A 586 -2.23 2.69 -25.37
C ALA A 586 -3.14 1.59 -25.93
N ASP A 587 -3.95 1.91 -26.95
CA ASP A 587 -4.76 0.92 -27.67
C ASP A 587 -3.92 0.11 -28.69
N GLN A 588 -4.54 -0.90 -29.31
CA GLN A 588 -3.94 -1.78 -30.31
C GLN A 588 -3.37 -1.06 -31.56
N PHE A 589 -3.65 0.23 -31.74
CA PHE A 589 -3.12 1.08 -32.81
C PHE A 589 -2.03 2.04 -32.30
N GLY A 590 -1.50 1.80 -31.10
CA GLY A 590 -0.53 2.66 -30.41
C GLY A 590 -1.12 3.99 -29.93
N ARG A 591 -2.44 4.21 -29.99
CA ARG A 591 -3.04 5.50 -29.65
C ARG A 591 -3.27 5.59 -28.15
N HIS A 592 -2.73 6.63 -27.52
CA HIS A 592 -3.02 6.94 -26.12
C HIS A 592 -4.52 7.25 -25.94
N ARG A 593 -5.20 6.42 -25.15
CA ARG A 593 -6.57 6.60 -24.70
C ARG A 593 -6.59 7.08 -23.26
N SER A 594 -7.63 7.82 -22.92
CA SER A 594 -7.95 8.25 -21.56
C SER A 594 -9.45 8.09 -21.38
N VAL A 595 -9.88 7.06 -20.64
CA VAL A 595 -11.29 6.66 -20.52
C VAL A 595 -11.72 6.60 -19.06
N LEU A 596 -12.99 6.86 -18.77
CA LEU A 596 -13.53 6.57 -17.43
C LEU A 596 -13.73 5.06 -17.29
N GLY A 597 -13.23 4.50 -16.20
CA GLY A 597 -13.23 3.06 -15.97
C GLY A 597 -12.58 2.71 -14.64
N GLY A 598 -12.62 1.43 -14.28
CA GLY A 598 -12.07 0.90 -13.03
C GLY A 598 -11.85 -0.61 -13.14
N ARG A 599 -11.63 -1.29 -12.02
CA ARG A 599 -11.76 -2.76 -11.93
C ARG A 599 -12.44 -3.09 -10.62
N LEU A 600 -12.90 -4.34 -10.46
CA LEU A 600 -13.38 -4.82 -9.17
C LEU A 600 -12.22 -4.78 -8.16
N GLU A 601 -12.41 -4.06 -7.05
CA GLU A 601 -11.49 -3.95 -5.94
C GLU A 601 -12.19 -4.45 -4.68
N CYS A 602 -11.59 -5.37 -3.93
CA CYS A 602 -12.05 -5.77 -2.59
C CYS A 602 -11.23 -5.06 -1.51
N THR A 603 -11.78 -4.85 -0.31
CA THR A 603 -11.08 -4.20 0.82
C THR A 603 -10.91 -5.17 2.00
N MET A 604 -9.69 -5.24 2.55
CA MET A 604 -9.36 -6.26 3.57
C MET A 604 -10.09 -6.03 4.89
N GLN A 605 -10.33 -4.77 5.26
CA GLN A 605 -10.91 -4.40 6.54
C GLN A 605 -12.42 -4.67 6.63
N ASN A 606 -13.11 -4.79 5.50
CA ASN A 606 -14.55 -5.07 5.47
C ASN A 606 -14.89 -6.55 5.72
N ILE A 607 -13.90 -7.40 6.04
CA ILE A 607 -14.19 -8.70 6.65
C ILE A 607 -14.97 -8.53 7.97
N ALA A 608 -14.79 -7.39 8.66
CA ALA A 608 -15.56 -6.98 9.83
C ALA A 608 -17.08 -7.14 9.64
N ASP A 609 -17.61 -6.89 8.44
CA ASP A 609 -19.03 -6.98 8.13
C ASP A 609 -19.62 -8.40 8.26
N ASN A 610 -18.76 -9.44 8.38
CA ASN A 610 -19.13 -10.82 8.67
C ASN A 610 -19.10 -11.17 10.18
N PHE A 611 -18.62 -10.25 11.02
CA PHE A 611 -18.44 -10.43 12.47
C PHE A 611 -19.41 -9.52 13.25
N SER A 612 -20.65 -9.50 12.79
CA SER A 612 -21.76 -8.74 13.38
C SER A 612 -22.41 -9.50 14.55
N ASN A 613 -23.03 -8.75 15.47
CA ASN A 613 -23.74 -9.30 16.62
C ASN A 613 -25.22 -8.93 16.58
N VAL A 614 -26.08 -9.94 16.72
CA VAL A 614 -27.54 -9.82 16.56
C VAL A 614 -28.25 -9.80 17.92
N TYR A 615 -29.17 -8.86 18.10
CA TYR A 615 -29.93 -8.60 19.32
C TYR A 615 -31.43 -8.51 19.01
N SER A 616 -32.27 -8.92 19.95
CA SER A 616 -33.75 -8.89 19.81
C SER A 616 -34.38 -7.49 19.96
N SER A 617 -33.60 -6.50 20.38
CA SER A 617 -34.04 -5.12 20.61
C SER A 617 -32.92 -4.13 20.28
N ARG A 618 -33.30 -2.87 20.01
CA ARG A 618 -32.34 -1.80 19.69
C ARG A 618 -31.50 -1.46 20.92
N CYS A 619 -30.18 -1.51 20.78
CA CYS A 619 -29.23 -1.10 21.80
C CYS A 619 -28.94 0.40 21.69
N TYR A 620 -29.12 1.15 22.79
CA TYR A 620 -28.97 2.62 22.78
C TYR A 620 -27.63 3.12 23.33
N ASN A 621 -26.87 2.28 24.06
CA ASN A 621 -25.53 2.57 24.61
C ASN A 621 -24.86 1.26 25.07
N GLY A 622 -23.53 1.17 25.01
CA GLY A 622 -22.77 0.06 25.63
C GLY A 622 -23.02 -1.28 24.96
N VAL A 623 -23.11 -1.28 23.63
CA VAL A 623 -23.10 -2.48 22.79
C VAL A 623 -21.67 -2.84 22.40
N GLU A 624 -20.82 -1.83 22.21
CA GLU A 624 -19.47 -1.88 21.68
C GLU A 624 -18.56 -2.88 22.45
N ASP A 625 -18.58 -2.84 23.78
CA ASP A 625 -17.81 -3.76 24.65
C ASP A 625 -18.14 -5.25 24.41
N LYS A 626 -19.35 -5.54 23.92
CA LYS A 626 -19.88 -6.89 23.71
C LYS A 626 -19.75 -7.37 22.26
N LEU A 627 -19.33 -6.51 21.34
CA LEU A 627 -19.18 -6.88 19.93
C LEU A 627 -17.97 -7.80 19.71
N ASP A 628 -18.05 -8.66 18.71
CA ASP A 628 -16.92 -9.44 18.18
C ASP A 628 -15.88 -8.55 17.46
N THR A 629 -16.30 -7.35 17.05
CA THR A 629 -15.50 -6.30 16.41
C THR A 629 -15.22 -5.15 17.39
N PHE A 630 -13.96 -4.68 17.49
CA PHE A 630 -13.57 -3.62 18.42
C PHE A 630 -12.58 -2.61 17.82
N ILE A 631 -12.35 -1.51 18.53
CA ILE A 631 -11.45 -0.43 18.11
C ILE A 631 -10.58 0.07 19.29
N VAL A 632 -9.34 0.44 18.99
CA VAL A 632 -8.43 1.13 19.90
C VAL A 632 -7.95 2.45 19.28
N TYR A 633 -7.77 3.46 20.12
CA TYR A 633 -7.32 4.81 19.75
C TYR A 633 -5.96 5.13 20.37
N ASN A 634 -5.15 5.90 19.65
CA ASN A 634 -3.91 6.51 20.12
C ASN A 634 -3.57 7.74 19.23
N GLU A 635 -2.55 8.50 19.60
CA GLU A 635 -2.03 9.62 18.81
C GLU A 635 -1.73 9.23 17.36
N ARG A 636 -2.13 10.08 16.42
CA ARG A 636 -1.95 9.83 14.98
C ARG A 636 -0.50 9.52 14.58
N ARG A 637 0.48 10.22 15.17
CA ARG A 637 1.93 10.00 14.94
C ARG A 637 2.45 8.63 15.40
N ARG A 638 1.71 7.91 16.25
CA ARG A 638 2.05 6.55 16.71
C ARG A 638 1.31 5.48 15.88
N VAL A 639 0.08 5.75 15.44
CA VAL A 639 -0.71 4.79 14.66
C VAL A 639 -0.44 4.87 13.15
N THR A 640 -0.29 6.05 12.55
CA THR A 640 -0.18 6.18 11.10
C THR A 640 0.65 7.37 10.61
N SER A 641 1.82 7.06 10.04
CA SER A 641 2.55 7.93 9.12
C SER A 641 3.13 7.09 7.99
N SER A 642 2.79 7.45 6.75
CA SER A 642 2.85 6.54 5.60
C SER A 642 3.68 7.10 4.44
N ALA A 643 4.81 6.48 4.11
CA ALA A 643 5.59 6.81 2.92
C ALA A 643 4.88 6.29 1.63
N LYS A 644 3.89 7.03 1.12
CA LYS A 644 2.99 6.59 0.02
C LYS A 644 3.03 7.46 -1.25
N LYS A 645 3.56 8.69 -1.21
CA LYS A 645 3.61 9.60 -2.38
C LYS A 645 4.94 10.36 -2.47
N LYS A 646 5.43 10.61 -3.69
CA LYS A 646 6.49 11.59 -3.95
C LYS A 646 5.93 13.00 -3.78
N ARG A 647 6.68 13.89 -3.14
CA ARG A 647 6.35 15.33 -3.08
C ARG A 647 6.32 15.90 -4.50
N ARG A 648 5.27 16.65 -4.85
CA ARG A 648 5.19 17.35 -6.14
C ARG A 648 5.94 18.68 -6.05
N GLN A 649 6.50 19.14 -7.17
CA GLN A 649 7.18 20.43 -7.23
C GLN A 649 6.18 21.56 -6.88
N GLY A 650 6.53 22.39 -5.89
CA GLY A 650 5.66 23.46 -5.37
C GLY A 650 4.58 23.01 -4.38
N ASP A 651 4.44 21.72 -4.08
CA ASP A 651 3.52 21.21 -3.05
C ASP A 651 4.12 21.42 -1.65
N LYS A 652 3.34 22.08 -0.78
CA LYS A 652 3.68 22.31 0.64
C LYS A 652 3.30 21.13 1.56
N SER A 653 2.52 20.18 1.07
CA SER A 653 2.00 19.09 1.90
C SER A 653 2.96 17.90 1.99
N LEU A 654 3.68 17.80 3.11
CA LEU A 654 4.47 16.61 3.49
C LEU A 654 3.60 15.40 3.89
N HIS A 655 2.27 15.55 3.93
CA HIS A 655 1.36 14.46 4.32
C HIS A 655 1.49 13.25 3.36
N GLN A 656 1.86 12.10 3.92
CA GLN A 656 2.16 10.85 3.22
C GLN A 656 3.40 10.86 2.30
N THR A 657 4.33 11.81 2.45
CA THR A 657 5.66 11.73 1.80
C THR A 657 6.68 11.06 2.72
N PRO A 658 7.80 10.52 2.19
CA PRO A 658 8.91 10.02 3.01
C PRO A 658 9.47 11.10 3.96
N ASP A 659 9.50 12.37 3.52
CA ASP A 659 9.98 13.50 4.33
C ASP A 659 9.07 13.73 5.56
N GLY A 660 7.75 13.75 5.37
CA GLY A 660 6.80 13.86 6.48
C GLY A 660 6.84 12.65 7.42
N ALA A 661 7.04 11.44 6.87
CA ALA A 661 7.16 10.22 7.66
C ALA A 661 8.45 10.20 8.50
N LEU A 662 9.56 10.78 8.02
CA LEU A 662 10.77 11.01 8.83
C LEU A 662 10.47 11.98 9.98
N LEU A 663 9.82 13.12 9.70
CA LEU A 663 9.51 14.11 10.74
C LEU A 663 8.62 13.54 11.86
N ASP A 664 7.68 12.65 11.54
CA ASP A 664 6.86 11.98 12.56
C ASP A 664 7.67 10.97 13.40
N ILE A 665 8.66 10.27 12.82
CA ILE A 665 9.63 9.45 13.57
C ILE A 665 10.47 10.32 14.51
N LEU A 666 10.97 11.47 14.04
CA LEU A 666 11.78 12.39 14.85
C LEU A 666 10.96 13.01 15.99
N ARG A 667 9.67 13.32 15.76
CA ARG A 667 8.71 13.72 16.82
C ARG A 667 8.53 12.63 17.86
N ASN A 668 8.27 11.39 17.44
CA ASN A 668 8.15 10.25 18.36
C ASN A 668 9.46 10.03 19.18
N ALA A 669 10.63 10.17 18.54
CA ALA A 669 11.92 10.10 19.23
C ALA A 669 12.12 11.26 20.24
N HIS A 670 11.61 12.46 19.93
CA HIS A 670 11.57 13.58 20.86
C HIS A 670 10.63 13.31 22.04
N ASP A 671 9.40 12.83 21.82
CA ASP A 671 8.46 12.46 22.91
C ASP A 671 9.02 11.34 23.81
N LEU A 672 9.82 10.45 23.23
CA LEU A 672 10.49 9.36 23.92
C LEU A 672 11.63 9.85 24.82
N LEU A 673 12.57 10.63 24.27
CA LEU A 673 13.82 11.02 24.95
C LEU A 673 13.68 12.28 25.84
N SER A 674 12.75 13.19 25.54
CA SER A 674 12.46 14.34 26.41
C SER A 674 11.97 13.90 27.80
N GLN A 675 11.26 12.77 27.87
CA GLN A 675 10.80 12.14 29.12
C GLN A 675 11.91 11.34 29.83
N CYS A 676 13.16 11.42 29.35
CA CYS A 676 14.37 10.87 29.96
C CYS A 676 15.30 11.97 30.50
N ASP A 677 14.82 13.19 30.74
CA ASP A 677 15.63 14.38 31.09
C ASP A 677 16.73 14.75 30.08
N ILE A 678 16.63 14.29 28.83
CA ILE A 678 17.52 14.68 27.73
C ILE A 678 16.99 15.96 27.09
N ARG A 679 17.84 16.98 26.99
CA ARG A 679 17.52 18.24 26.28
C ARG A 679 17.82 18.11 24.80
N LEU A 680 16.83 18.29 23.94
CA LEU A 680 16.96 18.24 22.48
C LEU A 680 15.99 19.23 21.81
N PRO A 681 16.26 19.73 20.59
CA PRO A 681 15.37 20.66 19.90
C PRO A 681 14.02 20.02 19.55
N GLU A 682 12.95 20.82 19.64
CA GLU A 682 11.60 20.43 19.25
C GLU A 682 11.47 20.36 17.72
N ILE A 683 10.67 19.42 17.21
CA ILE A 683 10.40 19.27 15.78
C ILE A 683 9.06 19.96 15.47
N GLU A 684 9.16 21.18 14.90
CA GLU A 684 8.05 22.08 14.58
C GLU A 684 7.04 21.49 13.57
N ALA A 685 6.06 22.31 13.15
CA ALA A 685 5.06 21.93 12.16
C ALA A 685 5.66 21.61 10.77
N ASN A 686 4.99 20.76 10.00
CA ASN A 686 5.47 20.28 8.69
C ASN A 686 5.71 21.41 7.67
N GLU A 687 4.98 22.51 7.82
CA GLU A 687 5.04 23.70 6.97
C GLU A 687 6.43 24.38 7.02
N ASN A 688 7.14 24.26 8.14
CA ASN A 688 8.45 24.87 8.35
C ASN A 688 9.56 24.06 7.67
N TYR A 689 9.38 22.74 7.51
CA TYR A 689 10.33 21.80 6.90
C TYR A 689 10.07 21.49 5.41
N VAL A 690 9.28 22.32 4.72
CA VAL A 690 9.00 22.12 3.28
C VAL A 690 10.24 22.39 2.42
N ASN A 691 11.08 23.34 2.82
CA ASN A 691 12.26 23.78 2.05
C ASN A 691 13.49 23.97 2.98
N SER A 692 13.59 23.15 4.02
CA SER A 692 14.67 23.15 5.00
C SER A 692 14.86 21.75 5.57
N GLU A 693 15.97 21.57 6.27
CA GLU A 693 16.44 20.33 6.85
C GLU A 693 15.76 20.04 8.20
N PRO A 694 15.61 18.77 8.62
CA PRO A 694 15.19 18.45 9.98
C PRO A 694 16.25 18.93 11.01
N PRO A 695 15.87 19.34 12.23
CA PRO A 695 16.80 19.97 13.19
C PRO A 695 17.81 18.99 13.80
N LEU A 696 17.62 17.69 13.62
CA LEU A 696 18.50 16.59 14.01
C LEU A 696 18.10 15.31 13.27
N LEU A 697 18.92 14.26 13.36
CA LEU A 697 18.52 12.88 13.03
C LEU A 697 18.65 12.00 14.27
N ILE A 698 17.60 11.26 14.62
CA ILE A 698 17.62 10.22 15.67
C ILE A 698 17.06 8.93 15.08
N LEU A 699 17.89 7.88 15.04
CA LEU A 699 17.54 6.54 14.55
C LEU A 699 17.86 5.52 15.64
N LEU A 700 16.82 4.84 16.14
CA LEU A 700 16.88 3.93 17.28
C LEU A 700 16.49 2.51 16.86
N HIS A 701 17.28 1.51 17.26
CA HIS A 701 16.96 0.10 17.01
C HIS A 701 15.66 -0.29 17.76
N PRO A 702 14.62 -0.86 17.11
CA PRO A 702 13.36 -1.18 17.79
C PRO A 702 13.54 -2.11 19.01
N ALA A 703 14.56 -2.98 18.99
CA ALA A 703 14.90 -3.86 20.12
C ALA A 703 15.58 -3.19 21.33
N LEU A 704 15.85 -1.88 21.31
CA LEU A 704 16.09 -1.12 22.55
C LEU A 704 14.91 -1.30 23.53
N GLY A 705 13.70 -1.34 22.98
CA GLY A 705 12.46 -1.61 23.68
C GLY A 705 11.26 -1.24 22.79
N PRO A 706 10.49 -2.20 22.25
CA PRO A 706 9.31 -1.90 21.43
C PRO A 706 8.16 -1.29 22.25
N LEU A 707 8.26 -1.30 23.59
CA LEU A 707 7.51 -0.43 24.48
C LEU A 707 8.37 0.77 24.88
N TRP A 708 7.83 1.99 24.80
CA TRP A 708 8.57 3.20 25.17
C TRP A 708 9.00 3.21 26.64
N GLU A 709 8.22 2.61 27.56
CA GLU A 709 8.59 2.44 28.97
C GLU A 709 9.92 1.67 29.16
N ILE A 710 10.20 0.69 28.30
CA ILE A 710 11.45 -0.09 28.31
C ILE A 710 12.62 0.75 27.79
N THR A 711 12.45 1.41 26.65
CA THR A 711 13.53 2.22 26.08
C THR A 711 13.89 3.39 27.00
N ARG A 712 12.93 4.01 27.68
CA ARG A 712 13.18 5.10 28.65
C ARG A 712 14.14 4.71 29.77
N GLN A 713 14.03 3.49 30.30
CA GLN A 713 14.90 3.02 31.38
C GLN A 713 16.38 2.87 30.97
N LYS A 714 16.69 2.91 29.67
CA LYS A 714 18.06 2.86 29.13
C LYS A 714 18.70 4.22 28.90
N PHE A 715 17.95 5.31 29.07
CA PHE A 715 18.39 6.69 28.82
C PHE A 715 18.07 7.58 30.03
N TYR A 716 19.06 8.28 30.57
CA TYR A 716 18.85 9.22 31.68
C TYR A 716 19.77 10.45 31.58
N GLY A 717 19.17 11.62 31.40
CA GLY A 717 19.85 12.92 31.42
C GLY A 717 20.77 13.20 30.23
N GLY A 718 21.12 14.47 30.04
CA GLY A 718 22.09 14.93 29.05
C GLY A 718 21.48 15.87 28.00
N SER A 719 22.06 15.86 26.79
CA SER A 719 21.58 16.72 25.70
C SER A 719 21.99 16.25 24.31
N ILE A 720 21.14 16.49 23.32
CA ILE A 720 21.44 16.35 21.88
C ILE A 720 21.28 17.73 21.25
N ALA A 721 22.34 18.29 20.67
CA ALA A 721 22.31 19.61 20.07
C ALA A 721 21.60 19.62 18.70
N GLU A 722 21.13 20.79 18.28
CA GLU A 722 20.71 21.05 16.89
C GLU A 722 21.83 20.70 15.90
N GLY A 723 21.47 20.14 14.74
CA GLY A 723 22.41 19.63 13.75
C GLY A 723 23.10 18.30 14.14
N SER A 724 22.72 17.66 15.24
CA SER A 724 23.30 16.38 15.65
C SER A 724 22.65 15.17 15.00
N GLU A 725 23.38 14.06 14.99
CA GLU A 725 22.93 12.74 14.54
C GLU A 725 23.18 11.70 15.63
N LEU A 726 22.15 10.95 16.00
CA LEU A 726 22.22 9.81 16.89
C LEU A 726 21.71 8.55 16.18
N GLN A 727 22.58 7.58 15.93
CA GLN A 727 22.18 6.24 15.45
C GLN A 727 22.60 5.19 16.48
N ILE A 728 21.63 4.49 17.06
CA ILE A 728 21.87 3.40 18.03
C ILE A 728 21.31 2.09 17.45
N GLU A 729 22.20 1.20 17.03
CA GLU A 729 21.92 -0.09 16.38
C GLU A 729 22.35 -1.27 17.27
N VAL A 730 21.94 -1.22 18.55
CA VAL A 730 22.17 -2.25 19.59
C VAL A 730 20.91 -2.38 20.46
N ALA A 731 20.69 -3.52 21.13
CA ALA A 731 19.61 -3.67 22.11
C ALA A 731 20.07 -3.41 23.57
N GLU A 732 21.27 -3.86 23.93
CA GLU A 732 21.87 -3.62 25.25
C GLU A 732 22.61 -2.28 25.24
N PHE A 733 21.89 -1.22 25.62
CA PHE A 733 22.39 0.16 25.64
C PHE A 733 22.21 0.78 27.03
N PHE A 734 23.14 1.64 27.44
CA PHE A 734 23.04 2.44 28.65
C PHE A 734 23.56 3.86 28.36
N TRP A 735 22.71 4.86 28.54
CA TRP A 735 23.02 6.28 28.35
C TRP A 735 22.74 7.04 29.65
N LYS A 736 23.77 7.70 30.19
CA LYS A 736 23.67 8.51 31.40
C LYS A 736 24.43 9.83 31.26
N ASN A 737 23.72 10.96 31.34
CA ASN A 737 24.27 12.33 31.27
C ASN A 737 25.09 12.66 30.01
N VAL A 738 24.87 11.97 28.88
CA VAL A 738 25.69 12.15 27.67
C VAL A 738 25.32 13.46 26.95
N GLN A 739 26.34 14.19 26.48
CA GLN A 739 26.18 15.42 25.71
C GLN A 739 26.66 15.21 24.28
N LEU A 740 25.76 15.25 23.31
CA LEU A 740 26.03 15.06 21.89
C LEU A 740 25.93 16.38 21.13
N ASN A 741 27.00 16.74 20.42
CA ASN A 741 27.05 17.79 19.42
C ASN A 741 27.85 17.27 18.22
N GLY A 742 27.15 16.99 17.11
CA GLY A 742 27.67 16.27 15.94
C GLY A 742 27.07 14.86 15.80
N SER A 743 27.80 13.96 15.14
CA SER A 743 27.35 12.59 14.87
C SER A 743 27.90 11.56 15.88
N LEU A 744 27.01 10.74 16.45
CA LEU A 744 27.29 9.52 17.20
C LEU A 744 26.57 8.34 16.56
N ILE A 745 27.33 7.33 16.14
CA ILE A 745 26.83 6.11 15.51
C ILE A 745 27.36 4.90 16.28
N VAL A 746 26.47 4.06 16.83
CA VAL A 746 26.81 2.80 17.52
C VAL A 746 26.17 1.65 16.75
N ILE A 747 26.97 0.68 16.30
CA ILE A 747 26.51 -0.47 15.51
C ILE A 747 27.04 -1.77 16.12
N ALA A 748 26.15 -2.73 16.42
CA ALA A 748 26.53 -4.11 16.66
C ALA A 748 26.24 -4.99 15.44
N GLU A 749 27.14 -5.94 15.19
CA GLU A 749 26.92 -7.06 14.27
C GLU A 749 25.82 -7.99 14.79
N ASN A 750 25.91 -8.36 16.07
CA ASN A 750 24.89 -9.12 16.81
C ASN A 750 24.10 -8.17 17.73
N ALA A 751 23.04 -7.54 17.23
CA ALA A 751 22.26 -6.57 18.02
C ALA A 751 21.29 -7.18 19.05
N MET A 752 20.90 -8.45 18.88
CA MET A 752 19.86 -9.15 19.70
C MET A 752 20.24 -10.60 20.08
N GLY A 753 21.46 -11.03 19.77
CA GLY A 753 21.88 -12.43 19.77
C GLY A 753 22.65 -12.77 18.50
N SER A 754 22.96 -14.05 18.30
CA SER A 754 23.89 -14.53 17.27
C SER A 754 23.23 -15.41 16.21
N MET A 755 23.74 -15.36 14.98
CA MET A 755 23.30 -16.25 13.90
C MET A 755 23.75 -17.69 14.16
N LYS A 756 22.82 -18.65 14.05
CA LYS A 756 23.05 -20.10 14.14
C LYS A 756 22.34 -20.81 12.97
N ILE A 757 22.82 -21.99 12.62
CA ILE A 757 22.18 -22.85 11.62
C ILE A 757 21.18 -23.78 12.35
N ASN A 758 19.94 -23.85 11.87
CA ASN A 758 18.91 -24.75 12.43
C ASN A 758 19.02 -26.18 11.87
N GLU A 759 18.16 -27.09 12.36
CA GLU A 759 18.13 -28.49 11.91
C GLU A 759 17.83 -28.67 10.42
N ASN A 760 17.18 -27.68 9.78
CA ASN A 760 16.87 -27.64 8.35
C ASN A 760 18.02 -27.08 7.50
N GLY A 761 19.14 -26.64 8.10
CA GLY A 761 20.24 -25.96 7.41
C GLY A 761 20.02 -24.45 7.16
N GLU A 762 18.97 -23.87 7.74
CA GLU A 762 18.62 -22.45 7.59
C GLU A 762 19.35 -21.56 8.60
N SER A 763 19.77 -20.37 8.17
CA SER A 763 20.39 -19.37 9.06
C SER A 763 19.33 -18.62 9.85
N ILE A 764 19.34 -18.77 11.18
CA ILE A 764 18.39 -18.18 12.13
C ILE A 764 19.12 -17.40 13.22
N LEU A 765 18.65 -16.18 13.49
CA LEU A 765 19.05 -15.36 14.62
C LEU A 765 18.57 -16.02 15.91
N HIS A 766 19.49 -16.54 16.70
CA HIS A 766 19.21 -17.07 18.02
C HIS A 766 19.31 -15.94 19.04
N TYR A 767 18.18 -15.57 19.64
CA TYR A 767 18.14 -14.52 20.66
C TYR A 767 18.98 -14.92 21.89
N GLY A 768 19.64 -13.96 22.51
CA GLY A 768 20.57 -14.24 23.60
C GLY A 768 21.20 -12.98 24.21
N GLN A 769 21.94 -13.17 25.29
CA GLN A 769 22.75 -12.11 25.92
C GLN A 769 24.09 -11.87 25.20
N ARG A 770 24.51 -12.81 24.33
CA ARG A 770 25.69 -12.70 23.46
C ARG A 770 25.44 -11.74 22.30
N CYS A 771 25.58 -10.45 22.57
CA CYS A 771 25.25 -9.35 21.67
C CYS A 771 26.12 -8.12 21.98
N GLY A 772 26.36 -7.27 20.98
CA GLY A 772 27.20 -6.09 21.15
C GLY A 772 26.53 -5.04 22.04
N LYS A 773 27.26 -4.48 23.01
CA LYS A 773 26.72 -3.58 24.04
C LYS A 773 27.49 -2.27 24.17
N CYS A 774 26.80 -1.19 24.53
CA CYS A 774 27.43 0.12 24.70
C CYS A 774 26.90 0.86 25.94
N LYS A 775 27.82 1.27 26.82
CA LYS A 775 27.57 2.00 28.07
C LYS A 775 28.30 3.34 28.04
N LEU A 776 27.55 4.44 28.09
CA LEU A 776 28.04 5.81 28.03
C LEU A 776 27.59 6.57 29.29
N GLU A 777 28.54 7.01 30.11
CA GLU A 777 28.28 7.72 31.36
C GLU A 777 29.09 9.03 31.46
N ASN A 778 28.39 10.16 31.60
CA ASN A 778 28.95 11.52 31.65
C ASN A 778 29.80 11.90 30.41
N VAL A 779 29.64 11.20 29.29
CA VAL A 779 30.41 11.37 28.04
C VAL A 779 30.01 12.65 27.30
N LYS A 780 30.97 13.33 26.69
CA LYS A 780 30.71 14.44 25.74
C LYS A 780 31.26 14.11 24.37
N VAL A 781 30.41 14.15 23.35
CA VAL A 781 30.77 13.93 21.94
C VAL A 781 30.73 15.28 21.23
N LEU A 782 31.86 15.70 20.66
CA LEU A 782 32.04 17.02 20.05
C LEU A 782 32.71 16.88 18.66
N ASN A 783 31.93 16.80 17.59
CA ASN A 783 32.46 16.70 16.22
C ASN A 783 31.57 17.45 15.21
N LYS A 784 32.07 17.64 13.98
CA LYS A 784 31.33 18.38 12.93
C LYS A 784 30.05 17.70 12.41
N GLY A 785 29.87 16.39 12.64
CA GLY A 785 28.68 15.65 12.23
C GLY A 785 28.40 15.63 10.72
N ILE A 786 27.11 15.65 10.38
CA ILE A 786 26.58 15.75 9.01
C ILE A 786 26.93 17.11 8.40
N ASP A 787 27.32 17.13 7.11
CA ASP A 787 27.35 18.38 6.35
C ASP A 787 25.92 18.71 5.87
N TRP A 788 25.20 19.45 6.71
CA TRP A 788 23.85 19.93 6.43
C TRP A 788 23.76 20.90 5.24
N THR A 789 24.89 21.43 4.76
CA THR A 789 24.92 22.31 3.58
C THR A 789 25.03 21.54 2.26
N CYS A 790 25.28 20.22 2.32
CA CYS A 790 25.38 19.39 1.13
C CYS A 790 23.99 19.07 0.54
N GLY A 791 23.66 19.74 -0.57
CA GLY A 791 22.41 19.54 -1.30
C GLY A 791 22.23 18.18 -1.99
N GLU A 792 23.18 17.26 -1.85
CA GLU A 792 23.04 15.85 -2.26
C GLU A 792 22.40 14.97 -1.18
N ASN A 793 22.32 15.44 0.08
CA ASN A 793 21.76 14.70 1.21
C ASN A 793 20.28 14.33 1.00
N ILE A 794 19.92 13.07 1.25
CA ILE A 794 18.53 12.58 1.27
C ILE A 794 18.23 12.01 2.66
N TYR A 795 17.91 12.91 3.60
CA TYR A 795 17.71 12.60 5.03
C TYR A 795 16.76 11.42 5.30
N TRP A 796 15.63 11.31 4.58
CA TRP A 796 14.67 10.21 4.76
C TRP A 796 15.17 8.85 4.24
N LYS A 797 16.19 8.82 3.39
CA LYS A 797 16.93 7.58 3.05
C LYS A 797 18.04 7.26 4.06
N HIS A 798 18.44 8.22 4.89
CA HIS A 798 19.72 8.26 5.63
C HIS A 798 20.97 8.31 4.72
N ASP A 799 20.78 8.78 3.49
CA ASP A 799 21.85 8.98 2.50
C ASP A 799 22.45 10.38 2.71
N VAL A 800 23.43 10.50 3.61
CA VAL A 800 23.93 11.80 4.11
C VAL A 800 25.47 11.83 4.21
N GLN A 801 26.06 12.96 3.78
CA GLN A 801 27.50 13.22 3.88
C GLN A 801 27.87 13.73 5.28
N ARG A 802 29.05 13.35 5.78
CA ARG A 802 29.53 13.70 7.13
C ARG A 802 30.95 14.26 7.06
N SER A 803 31.19 15.33 7.80
CA SER A 803 32.52 15.93 7.95
C SER A 803 33.36 15.20 9.00
N GLU A 804 32.72 14.80 10.11
CA GLU A 804 33.34 14.06 11.21
C GLU A 804 32.26 13.21 11.91
N VAL A 805 32.64 12.10 12.53
CA VAL A 805 31.73 11.25 13.32
C VAL A 805 32.46 10.56 14.46
N LEU A 806 31.76 10.28 15.56
CA LEU A 806 32.14 9.23 16.52
C LEU A 806 31.38 7.95 16.13
N LYS A 807 32.09 6.98 15.56
CA LYS A 807 31.53 5.68 15.17
C LYS A 807 32.08 4.58 16.09
N ILE A 808 31.19 3.78 16.66
CA ILE A 808 31.49 2.60 17.47
C ILE A 808 30.94 1.37 16.73
N VAL A 809 31.80 0.38 16.49
CA VAL A 809 31.47 -0.88 15.80
C VAL A 809 31.79 -2.05 16.73
N LEU A 810 30.80 -2.88 17.00
CA LEU A 810 30.86 -3.98 17.95
C LEU A 810 30.69 -5.31 17.22
N HIS A 811 31.77 -6.08 17.11
CA HIS A 811 31.76 -7.41 16.51
C HIS A 811 31.33 -8.46 17.52
N GLY A 812 30.49 -9.42 17.11
CA GLY A 812 30.02 -10.48 18.00
C GLY A 812 29.45 -9.99 19.34
N ASN A 813 30.06 -10.39 20.45
CA ASN A 813 29.73 -10.00 21.84
C ASN A 813 30.59 -8.84 22.38
N ALA A 814 31.09 -7.96 21.50
CA ALA A 814 31.94 -6.86 21.91
C ALA A 814 31.22 -5.82 22.77
N GLU A 815 31.93 -5.30 23.78
CA GLU A 815 31.39 -4.31 24.73
C GLU A 815 32.18 -3.00 24.65
N PHE A 816 31.49 -1.86 24.69
CA PHE A 816 32.10 -0.53 24.75
C PHE A 816 31.64 0.22 26.00
N GLU A 817 32.60 0.72 26.78
CA GLU A 817 32.37 1.52 27.99
C GLU A 817 33.11 2.85 27.87
N ALA A 818 32.41 3.97 27.99
CA ALA A 818 33.03 5.29 28.11
C ALA A 818 32.48 6.04 29.32
N THR A 819 33.38 6.55 30.17
CA THR A 819 33.03 7.18 31.46
C THR A 819 33.86 8.44 31.69
N ASP A 820 33.19 9.54 32.01
CA ASP A 820 33.80 10.84 32.36
C ASP A 820 34.76 11.44 31.31
N VAL A 821 34.48 11.23 30.02
CA VAL A 821 35.38 11.61 28.90
C VAL A 821 34.78 12.59 27.89
N VAL A 822 35.65 13.38 27.26
CA VAL A 822 35.33 14.22 26.09
C VAL A 822 35.96 13.60 24.83
N LEU A 823 35.11 13.15 23.92
CA LEU A 823 35.46 12.56 22.62
C LEU A 823 35.28 13.63 21.53
N GLN A 824 36.37 14.32 21.19
CA GLN A 824 36.38 15.44 20.25
C GLN A 824 36.98 15.07 18.89
N GLY A 825 36.31 15.46 17.81
CA GLY A 825 36.71 15.20 16.42
C GLY A 825 36.22 13.84 15.88
N ASN A 826 36.80 13.42 14.75
CA ASN A 826 36.44 12.18 14.08
C ASN A 826 37.13 10.96 14.70
N HIS A 827 36.35 10.00 15.21
CA HIS A 827 36.84 8.76 15.84
C HIS A 827 36.08 7.54 15.30
N VAL A 828 36.80 6.45 15.07
CA VAL A 828 36.21 5.13 14.78
C VAL A 828 36.81 4.11 15.75
N TYR A 829 35.96 3.50 16.57
CA TYR A 829 36.33 2.44 17.49
C TYR A 829 35.73 1.13 17.01
N GLU A 830 36.57 0.21 16.55
CA GLU A 830 36.17 -1.15 16.18
C GLU A 830 36.59 -2.09 17.31
N VAL A 831 35.62 -2.76 17.94
CA VAL A 831 35.83 -3.64 19.10
C VAL A 831 35.62 -5.10 18.67
N PRO A 832 36.64 -5.98 18.76
CA PRO A 832 36.53 -7.38 18.31
C PRO A 832 35.63 -8.27 19.18
N ASP A 833 35.10 -9.37 18.62
CA ASP A 833 34.30 -10.36 19.37
C ASP A 833 35.08 -10.89 20.60
N GLY A 834 34.39 -10.96 21.73
CA GLY A 834 34.97 -11.39 23.00
C GLY A 834 35.85 -10.34 23.71
N TYR A 835 35.85 -9.07 23.29
CA TYR A 835 36.59 -7.99 23.96
C TYR A 835 35.69 -6.84 24.44
N LYS A 836 36.16 -6.17 25.50
CA LYS A 836 35.59 -4.92 26.03
C LYS A 836 36.58 -3.76 25.89
N LEU A 837 36.18 -2.70 25.19
CA LEU A 837 36.93 -1.45 25.09
C LEU A 837 36.42 -0.45 26.14
N LYS A 838 37.30 -0.03 27.04
CA LYS A 838 37.06 1.01 28.05
C LYS A 838 37.77 2.30 27.65
N ILE A 839 37.08 3.43 27.79
CA ILE A 839 37.64 4.77 27.57
C ILE A 839 37.32 5.66 28.78
N THR A 840 38.35 6.09 29.49
CA THR A 840 38.24 6.94 30.69
C THR A 840 39.21 8.12 30.64
N GLN A 841 39.05 9.09 31.55
CA GLN A 841 39.96 10.25 31.60
C GLN A 841 41.30 9.86 32.24
N GLY A 842 42.38 9.92 31.46
CA GLY A 842 43.75 9.64 31.90
C GLY A 842 44.54 10.92 32.20
N ASN A 843 45.72 10.73 32.82
CA ASN A 843 46.61 11.81 33.27
C ASN A 843 47.11 12.75 32.15
N THR A 844 47.11 12.30 30.89
CA THR A 844 47.67 13.03 29.73
C THR A 844 46.77 12.99 28.49
N GLY A 845 45.49 12.61 28.64
CA GLY A 845 44.57 12.40 27.53
C GLY A 845 43.52 11.33 27.86
N LEU A 846 42.95 10.69 26.84
CA LEU A 846 42.09 9.51 27.03
C LEU A 846 42.94 8.30 27.45
N ALA A 847 42.55 7.62 28.53
CA ALA A 847 43.02 6.29 28.85
C ALA A 847 42.12 5.29 28.11
N ILE A 848 42.72 4.47 27.24
CA ILE A 848 42.01 3.48 26.43
C ILE A 848 42.56 2.10 26.78
N GLN A 849 41.67 1.18 27.17
CA GLN A 849 42.01 -0.18 27.61
C GLN A 849 41.11 -1.19 26.89
N LEU A 850 41.72 -2.19 26.25
CA LEU A 850 41.01 -3.29 25.58
C LEU A 850 41.24 -4.58 26.38
N ASP A 851 40.23 -4.99 27.14
CA ASP A 851 40.25 -6.20 27.96
C ASP A 851 39.55 -7.36 27.22
N PRO A 852 40.04 -8.60 27.31
CA PRO A 852 39.24 -9.76 26.92
C PRO A 852 38.08 -9.95 27.92
N ILE A 853 36.91 -10.35 27.43
CA ILE A 853 35.79 -10.83 28.25
C ILE A 853 36.16 -12.21 28.78
N GLU A 854 35.96 -12.46 30.09
CA GLU A 854 36.28 -13.76 30.70
C GLU A 854 35.49 -14.90 30.01
N GLU A 855 36.10 -16.07 29.88
CA GLU A 855 35.48 -17.23 29.23
C GLU A 855 34.18 -17.68 29.94
N SER A 856 34.15 -17.55 31.28
CA SER A 856 32.97 -17.71 32.15
C SER A 856 31.81 -16.76 31.83
N ARG A 857 32.10 -15.62 31.18
CA ARG A 857 31.17 -14.54 30.85
C ARG A 857 30.89 -14.46 29.34
N MET A 858 31.43 -15.36 28.52
CA MET A 858 31.43 -15.22 27.05
C MET A 858 30.02 -15.23 26.42
N GLU A 859 29.01 -15.78 27.11
CA GLU A 859 27.61 -15.79 26.66
C GLU A 859 26.73 -14.70 27.30
N SER A 860 27.12 -14.16 28.47
CA SER A 860 26.39 -13.08 29.19
C SER A 860 26.99 -11.70 28.97
N GLY A 861 28.27 -11.63 28.59
CA GLY A 861 29.14 -10.45 28.70
C GLY A 861 29.34 -9.98 30.15
N SER A 862 29.86 -8.77 30.34
CA SER A 862 30.18 -8.23 31.69
C SER A 862 29.03 -7.48 32.37
N TRP A 863 28.03 -7.02 31.61
CA TRP A 863 26.76 -6.50 32.14
C TRP A 863 25.60 -6.78 31.18
N HIS A 864 24.38 -6.83 31.67
CA HIS A 864 23.16 -6.86 30.84
C HIS A 864 21.96 -6.27 31.58
N TRP A 865 20.92 -5.88 30.85
CA TRP A 865 19.62 -5.60 31.44
C TRP A 865 18.84 -6.89 31.70
N ASP A 866 18.45 -7.13 32.95
CA ASP A 866 17.41 -8.10 33.32
C ASP A 866 16.02 -7.45 33.21
N TYR A 867 14.98 -8.24 32.90
CA TYR A 867 13.66 -7.77 32.49
C TYR A 867 12.56 -8.40 33.36
N LYS A 868 11.84 -7.60 34.14
CA LYS A 868 10.83 -8.06 35.11
C LYS A 868 9.48 -7.43 34.84
N ILE A 869 8.40 -8.17 35.13
CA ILE A 869 7.03 -7.65 35.05
C ILE A 869 6.60 -7.26 36.47
N GLU A 870 6.37 -5.97 36.69
CA GLU A 870 5.85 -5.43 37.94
C GLU A 870 4.44 -4.87 37.71
N GLY A 871 3.43 -5.65 38.10
CA GLY A 871 2.03 -5.35 37.83
C GLY A 871 1.75 -5.32 36.33
N SER A 872 1.45 -4.12 35.81
CA SER A 872 1.15 -3.83 34.39
C SER A 872 2.35 -3.38 33.56
N HIS A 873 3.55 -3.27 34.13
CA HIS A 873 4.72 -2.63 33.50
C HIS A 873 5.94 -3.54 33.42
N VAL A 874 6.84 -3.25 32.47
CA VAL A 874 8.16 -3.88 32.37
C VAL A 874 9.24 -3.01 33.01
N CYS A 875 9.86 -3.52 34.07
CA CYS A 875 10.97 -2.91 34.79
C CYS A 875 12.31 -3.54 34.39
N LEU A 876 13.37 -2.72 34.30
CA LEU A 876 14.72 -3.14 33.97
C LEU A 876 15.65 -3.05 35.19
N GLU A 877 16.45 -4.09 35.42
CA GLU A 877 17.53 -4.09 36.41
C GLU A 877 18.88 -4.25 35.70
N LEU A 878 19.86 -3.39 36.04
CA LEU A 878 21.20 -3.49 35.46
C LEU A 878 22.01 -4.53 36.25
N VAL A 879 22.24 -5.70 35.64
CA VAL A 879 23.05 -6.77 36.22
C VAL A 879 24.49 -6.62 35.74
N GLU A 880 25.37 -6.11 36.59
CA GLU A 880 26.81 -6.14 36.40
C GLU A 880 27.38 -7.43 37.02
N SER A 881 28.26 -8.12 36.28
CA SER A 881 28.80 -9.46 36.63
C SER A 881 30.19 -9.40 37.25
#